data_AF-A0A960JBP6-F1
#
_entry.id   AF-A0A960JBP6-F1
#
_cell.length_a   1.000
_cell.length_b   1.000
_cell.length_c   1.000
_cell.angle_alpha   90.00
_cell.angle_beta   90.00
_cell.angle_gamma   90.00
#
_symmetry.space_group_name_H-M   'P 1'
#
loop_
_entity.id
_entity.type
_entity.pdbx_description
1 polymer ?
#
loop_
_entity_poly.entity_id
_entity_poly.type
_entity_poly.pdbx_seq_one_letter_code
_entity_poly.pdbx_strand_id
1 'polypeptide(L)'
;MKVGKILSCAAVLGWLSAASAQAQPAAFDLRVEAISHATVAIRFQIEGLSRPTRTWVEYGPTHTLGFRTDQNRSSTTSAFRSVTIGGLAPDSRYYFRVMVQDEPSGAVATWYCPSGESGTGYACDGPDAPPTFHTAPLPTDGPILPAEPERFEQPFPQITGERFDVGVDEQQRCLDLQAQLNAAAAADPEKNHEVVIPAGATCYGEHVLPRKRGSGVVLVRPSTPLDFLPPAGVRIDPSFRPLMATLSVPPDWRTPGIFPRVALSTASGSGCETPCTEGWRLVGLEVTHPGHSDVAPRSARILAFSERRAGETVVELDAPFQVQFGQAVAIGGVTGAAQLNRVWTVTPVSETSFAIATPLPEGGVSGGYATQAFSLHVEGCTAGPQPVCRTGLPHGLPEPPAVAIESVDNAVVKTPSLGWPFVSTVEITGAPAGYDGLWGATQVSGGVRLTGPSTPTGACSGGCGEARPRTPVQTFAFDAEPRLNGSHLYTVVSETEVRLDDVTEATAEVSSGYLTVDPNSYPRLVVLGAEARNIVLDRCWLHGRGFPSRLQAGIAISSSDSALVDSMVSQVNSWRAITPLTGAIDLGVFGSPGTVAFPITIGDASRVTVRNNLIENSPGITLYVEQFRLSSELTPTDLVIEGNTFHNDDSFRPGAGVSNGRYHGFRHAIELKRGQRVSIANNVIDGVWADIVPLGPAIGLLSRGGADVPNNRIQDVSVRNNVLRRVATGIQLLGVDDQIDAPSLPMARVAIENNLFESVDYYTMRGAPSQLGGFGPPNNFGGQIVYSSGTLEDLTIRHNTAVDNRGRGPTFFWYGVGRGSGVQVTDNILTHNDDFSYGGLPRPDKLSQFETKIEGTPKDGFELIFTQTPNPDPRSSFARNLVLPGVRDSSSPKAYDDPEPGRNFTKGDCEAFYAGFDQIECAGAGGVQETANQRLAAVFPNRSAVDSVNGRGADVASLSAAKAGIRGANAIVTGGAASLELQTGAGESCFVDLSETSDFAQFRRLDAPGGELRTIALDGLESGRTYHYRVKCSSETRFGELTVP
;
A
#
# COMPACT_ATOMS: atom_id res chain seq x y z
N MET A 1 -9.70 -79.68 -5.72
CA MET A 1 -8.81 -79.58 -4.54
C MET A 1 -7.44 -79.07 -4.97
N LYS A 2 -6.96 -78.00 -4.30
CA LYS A 2 -5.56 -77.59 -3.98
C LYS A 2 -4.50 -77.46 -5.10
N VAL A 3 -3.98 -76.25 -5.37
CA VAL A 3 -2.83 -75.48 -4.78
C VAL A 3 -1.56 -75.62 -5.64
N GLY A 4 -0.92 -74.50 -6.02
CA GLY A 4 0.52 -74.46 -6.35
C GLY A 4 0.98 -73.42 -7.37
N LYS A 5 1.87 -72.51 -6.94
CA LYS A 5 2.61 -71.47 -7.69
C LYS A 5 3.59 -72.03 -8.75
N ILE A 6 4.00 -71.22 -9.73
CA ILE A 6 5.42 -70.81 -10.06
C ILE A 6 5.55 -70.24 -11.50
N LEU A 7 6.45 -69.26 -11.60
CA LEU A 7 6.89 -68.36 -12.69
C LEU A 7 7.75 -69.00 -13.81
N SER A 8 8.10 -68.13 -14.80
CA SER A 8 9.35 -68.02 -15.62
C SER A 8 9.33 -68.69 -17.02
N CYS A 9 9.96 -68.19 -18.10
CA CYS A 9 10.99 -67.16 -18.36
C CYS A 9 11.08 -66.90 -19.90
N ALA A 10 11.40 -65.68 -20.39
CA ALA A 10 12.33 -65.43 -21.54
C ALA A 10 12.45 -63.95 -21.97
N ALA A 11 13.70 -63.48 -21.98
CA ALA A 11 14.32 -62.44 -22.82
C ALA A 11 13.94 -60.95 -22.64
N VAL A 12 14.57 -60.30 -21.66
CA VAL A 12 14.80 -58.84 -21.64
C VAL A 12 16.15 -58.57 -22.32
N LEU A 13 16.12 -58.02 -23.54
CA LEU A 13 17.28 -57.38 -24.18
C LEU A 13 17.42 -55.95 -23.63
N GLY A 14 18.65 -55.55 -23.36
CA GLY A 14 19.00 -54.37 -22.57
C GLY A 14 18.50 -53.03 -23.12
N TRP A 15 17.96 -52.25 -22.19
CA TRP A 15 18.12 -50.80 -22.16
C TRP A 15 18.81 -50.48 -20.85
N LEU A 16 20.14 -50.35 -20.90
CA LEU A 16 20.86 -49.51 -19.95
C LEU A 16 20.29 -48.10 -20.11
N SER A 17 19.36 -47.69 -19.24
CA SER A 17 19.21 -46.27 -18.98
C SER A 17 20.53 -45.83 -18.38
N ALA A 18 21.34 -45.15 -19.19
CA ALA A 18 22.37 -44.29 -18.67
C ALA A 18 21.66 -43.35 -17.70
N ALA A 19 21.81 -43.60 -16.40
CA ALA A 19 21.61 -42.55 -15.42
C ALA A 19 22.60 -41.47 -15.85
N SER A 20 22.09 -40.41 -16.48
CA SER A 20 22.91 -39.22 -16.71
C SER A 20 23.51 -38.86 -15.37
N ALA A 21 24.84 -38.91 -15.26
CA ALA A 21 25.56 -38.39 -14.12
C ALA A 21 25.36 -36.88 -14.16
N GLN A 22 24.22 -36.44 -13.63
CA GLN A 22 23.84 -35.05 -13.58
C GLN A 22 24.76 -34.39 -12.56
N ALA A 23 25.42 -33.30 -12.94
CA ALA A 23 26.41 -32.64 -12.09
C ALA A 23 25.78 -32.26 -10.74
N GLN A 24 26.53 -32.49 -9.65
CA GLN A 24 26.10 -32.07 -8.31
C GLN A 24 25.95 -30.55 -8.28
N PRO A 25 24.93 -30.01 -7.58
CA PRO A 25 24.79 -28.56 -7.48
C PRO A 25 25.98 -27.97 -6.75
N ALA A 26 26.56 -26.91 -7.32
CA ALA A 26 27.73 -26.24 -6.80
C ALA A 26 27.50 -24.73 -6.79
N ALA A 27 28.05 -24.04 -5.78
CA ALA A 27 28.03 -22.58 -5.76
C ALA A 27 29.15 -22.00 -6.65
N PHE A 28 28.96 -20.81 -7.19
CA PHE A 28 29.94 -20.06 -7.98
C PHE A 28 29.63 -18.55 -7.93
N ASP A 29 30.48 -17.71 -8.54
CA ASP A 29 30.33 -16.23 -8.56
C ASP A 29 30.08 -15.64 -7.16
N LEU A 30 30.89 -16.09 -6.19
CA LEU A 30 30.82 -15.62 -4.82
C LEU A 30 31.21 -14.14 -4.75
N ARG A 31 30.46 -13.35 -4.00
CA ARG A 31 30.72 -11.93 -3.72
C ARG A 31 30.35 -11.61 -2.29
N VAL A 32 31.16 -10.81 -1.63
CA VAL A 32 30.77 -10.11 -0.42
C VAL A 32 30.33 -8.71 -0.83
N GLU A 33 29.00 -8.48 -0.83
CA GLU A 33 28.39 -7.27 -1.40
C GLU A 33 28.31 -6.11 -0.41
N ALA A 34 28.24 -6.42 0.89
CA ALA A 34 28.30 -5.43 1.95
C ALA A 34 28.99 -6.00 3.17
N ILE A 35 29.81 -5.17 3.81
CA ILE A 35 30.44 -5.44 5.10
C ILE A 35 30.28 -4.18 5.95
N SER A 36 29.92 -4.37 7.21
CA SER A 36 29.94 -3.32 8.23
C SER A 36 30.83 -3.75 9.40
N HIS A 37 30.66 -3.09 10.55
CA HIS A 37 31.31 -3.47 11.79
C HIS A 37 30.71 -4.72 12.44
N ALA A 38 29.48 -5.14 12.09
CA ALA A 38 28.80 -6.28 12.71
C ALA A 38 28.03 -7.19 11.75
N THR A 39 27.97 -6.88 10.46
CA THR A 39 27.25 -7.67 9.45
C THR A 39 28.06 -7.85 8.17
N VAL A 40 27.73 -8.94 7.46
CA VAL A 40 28.21 -9.20 6.10
C VAL A 40 27.08 -9.80 5.27
N ALA A 41 26.97 -9.37 4.02
CA ALA A 41 26.09 -9.97 3.01
C ALA A 41 26.92 -10.72 1.98
N ILE A 42 26.70 -12.04 1.89
CA ILE A 42 27.40 -12.94 0.99
C ILE A 42 26.43 -13.39 -0.10
N ARG A 43 26.76 -13.09 -1.35
CA ARG A 43 26.00 -13.49 -2.53
C ARG A 43 26.75 -14.54 -3.32
N PHE A 44 26.02 -15.50 -3.89
CA PHE A 44 26.56 -16.51 -4.78
C PHE A 44 25.48 -17.02 -5.73
N GLN A 45 25.90 -17.71 -6.78
CA GLN A 45 25.02 -18.42 -7.71
C GLN A 45 25.13 -19.93 -7.52
N ILE A 46 24.07 -20.68 -7.87
CA ILE A 46 24.04 -22.15 -7.83
C ILE A 46 23.87 -22.72 -9.25
N GLU A 47 24.73 -23.65 -9.65
CA GLU A 47 24.54 -24.49 -10.83
C GLU A 47 23.71 -25.74 -10.50
N GLY A 48 23.06 -26.35 -11.51
CA GLY A 48 22.39 -27.65 -11.34
C GLY A 48 21.02 -27.62 -10.64
N LEU A 49 20.24 -26.55 -10.81
CA LEU A 49 18.95 -26.28 -10.15
C LEU A 49 17.76 -27.18 -10.57
N SER A 50 17.99 -28.40 -11.04
CA SER A 50 16.90 -29.27 -11.51
C SER A 50 16.02 -29.82 -10.37
N ARG A 51 16.39 -29.56 -9.10
CA ARG A 51 15.77 -30.11 -7.88
C ARG A 51 15.83 -29.10 -6.72
N PRO A 52 15.02 -29.30 -5.66
CA PRO A 52 15.12 -28.47 -4.46
C PRO A 52 16.51 -28.55 -3.81
N THR A 53 17.06 -27.39 -3.45
CA THR A 53 18.37 -27.24 -2.82
C THR A 53 18.24 -26.61 -1.44
N ARG A 54 19.14 -26.96 -0.51
CA ARG A 54 19.33 -26.23 0.76
C ARG A 54 20.66 -25.51 0.74
N THR A 55 20.69 -24.25 1.18
CA THR A 55 21.92 -23.48 1.29
C THR A 55 22.11 -22.84 2.64
N TRP A 56 23.34 -22.82 3.12
CA TRP A 56 23.76 -22.10 4.33
C TRP A 56 25.23 -21.67 4.22
N VAL A 57 25.66 -20.79 5.12
CA VAL A 57 27.07 -20.40 5.26
C VAL A 57 27.58 -20.85 6.62
N GLU A 58 28.74 -21.48 6.63
CA GLU A 58 29.50 -21.78 7.85
C GLU A 58 30.61 -20.76 8.00
N TYR A 59 30.83 -20.23 9.20
CA TYR A 59 31.75 -19.13 9.45
C TYR A 59 32.40 -19.18 10.84
N GLY A 60 33.49 -18.44 11.03
CA GLY A 60 34.10 -18.27 12.34
C GLY A 60 35.42 -17.50 12.32
N PRO A 61 35.93 -17.07 13.49
CA PRO A 61 37.21 -16.35 13.60
C PRO A 61 38.43 -17.25 13.35
N THR A 62 38.22 -18.56 13.20
CA THR A 62 39.25 -19.57 12.94
C THR A 62 38.85 -20.45 11.76
N HIS A 63 39.83 -21.12 11.13
CA HIS A 63 39.62 -22.06 10.02
C HIS A 63 38.71 -23.26 10.35
N THR A 64 38.46 -23.55 11.62
CA THR A 64 37.59 -24.66 12.03
C THR A 64 36.10 -24.34 11.89
N LEU A 65 35.73 -23.06 11.68
CA LEU A 65 34.36 -22.57 11.47
C LEU A 65 33.41 -23.03 12.60
N GLY A 66 33.20 -22.19 13.61
CA GLY A 66 32.42 -22.53 14.81
C GLY A 66 30.93 -22.20 14.73
N PHE A 67 30.50 -21.50 13.68
CA PHE A 67 29.15 -20.99 13.52
C PHE A 67 28.58 -21.34 12.15
N ARG A 68 27.25 -21.32 12.03
CA ARG A 68 26.55 -21.46 10.76
C ARG A 68 25.28 -20.63 10.73
N THR A 69 24.82 -20.28 9.54
CA THR A 69 23.49 -19.71 9.32
C THR A 69 22.43 -20.80 9.24
N ASP A 70 21.16 -20.40 9.27
CA ASP A 70 20.04 -21.30 8.98
C ASP A 70 20.15 -21.92 7.59
N GLN A 71 19.65 -23.16 7.47
CA GLN A 71 19.56 -23.87 6.20
C GLN A 71 18.31 -23.43 5.44
N ASN A 72 18.51 -22.65 4.38
CA ASN A 72 17.43 -22.13 3.57
C ASN A 72 17.13 -23.07 2.40
N ARG A 73 15.89 -23.55 2.31
CA ARG A 73 15.42 -24.45 1.24
C ARG A 73 14.82 -23.64 0.10
N SER A 74 15.23 -23.91 -1.14
CA SER A 74 14.64 -23.33 -2.35
C SER A 74 14.31 -24.39 -3.40
N SER A 75 13.18 -24.22 -4.08
CA SER A 75 12.77 -24.99 -5.27
C SER A 75 12.68 -24.11 -6.53
N THR A 76 13.26 -22.91 -6.50
CA THR A 76 13.20 -21.95 -7.62
C THR A 76 14.23 -22.28 -8.70
N THR A 77 13.95 -21.88 -9.94
CA THR A 77 14.93 -21.92 -11.05
C THR A 77 15.94 -20.76 -11.01
N SER A 78 15.73 -19.76 -10.15
CA SER A 78 16.71 -18.69 -9.93
C SER A 78 18.03 -19.26 -9.38
N ALA A 79 19.14 -18.89 -9.99
CA ALA A 79 20.48 -19.28 -9.54
C ALA A 79 21.00 -18.43 -8.39
N PHE A 80 20.46 -17.23 -8.17
CA PHE A 80 20.98 -16.30 -7.17
C PHE A 80 20.59 -16.70 -5.75
N ARG A 81 21.53 -16.58 -4.82
CA ARG A 81 21.32 -16.68 -3.38
C ARG A 81 22.06 -15.56 -2.67
N SER A 82 21.45 -15.06 -1.60
CA SER A 82 22.10 -14.17 -0.65
C SER A 82 21.96 -14.72 0.76
N VAL A 83 23.02 -14.62 1.54
CA VAL A 83 23.04 -14.98 2.95
C VAL A 83 23.64 -13.80 3.72
N THR A 84 22.85 -13.25 4.63
CA THR A 84 23.30 -12.23 5.56
C THR A 84 23.70 -12.87 6.87
N ILE A 85 24.90 -12.55 7.35
CA ILE A 85 25.39 -12.92 8.67
C ILE A 85 25.44 -11.65 9.50
N GLY A 86 24.80 -11.68 10.67
CA GLY A 86 24.86 -10.59 11.65
C GLY A 86 25.46 -11.02 12.96
N GLY A 87 25.80 -10.02 13.77
CA GLY A 87 26.39 -10.21 15.09
C GLY A 87 27.86 -10.63 15.05
N LEU A 88 28.61 -10.07 14.11
CA LEU A 88 30.05 -10.21 13.99
C LEU A 88 30.77 -9.19 14.89
N ALA A 89 32.00 -9.51 15.29
CA ALA A 89 32.82 -8.60 16.07
C ALA A 89 33.37 -7.50 15.15
N PRO A 90 33.46 -6.25 15.61
CA PRO A 90 34.13 -5.19 14.85
C PRO A 90 35.62 -5.48 14.69
N ASP A 91 36.22 -4.91 13.64
CA ASP A 91 37.65 -5.00 13.32
C ASP A 91 38.22 -6.44 13.38
N SER A 92 37.46 -7.40 12.87
CA SER A 92 37.73 -8.82 13.05
C SER A 92 37.75 -9.57 11.71
N ARG A 93 38.71 -10.46 11.57
CA ARG A 93 38.79 -11.40 10.44
C ARG A 93 37.89 -12.61 10.70
N TYR A 94 37.12 -12.99 9.69
CA TYR A 94 36.32 -14.21 9.67
C TYR A 94 36.66 -15.07 8.47
N TYR A 95 36.66 -16.39 8.69
CA TYR A 95 36.69 -17.42 7.67
C TYR A 95 35.26 -17.87 7.40
N PHE A 96 34.95 -18.25 6.16
CA PHE A 96 33.62 -18.79 5.82
C PHE A 96 33.67 -19.79 4.67
N ARG A 97 32.59 -20.56 4.49
CA ARG A 97 32.34 -21.38 3.31
C ARG A 97 30.85 -21.50 3.01
N VAL A 98 30.51 -21.57 1.73
CA VAL A 98 29.13 -21.76 1.27
C VAL A 98 28.85 -23.24 1.11
N MET A 99 27.69 -23.66 1.63
CA MET A 99 27.23 -25.04 1.62
C MET A 99 25.97 -25.14 0.77
N VAL A 100 25.93 -26.11 -0.15
CA VAL A 100 24.79 -26.40 -1.01
C VAL A 100 24.45 -27.88 -0.92
N GLN A 101 23.23 -28.22 -0.55
CA GLN A 101 22.76 -29.60 -0.47
C GLN A 101 21.66 -29.86 -1.51
N ASP A 102 21.82 -30.92 -2.30
CA ASP A 102 20.75 -31.49 -3.12
C ASP A 102 19.80 -32.27 -2.21
N GLU A 103 18.55 -31.81 -2.06
CA GLU A 103 17.62 -32.41 -1.09
C GLU A 103 17.29 -33.89 -1.40
N PRO A 104 17.02 -34.29 -2.66
CA PRO A 104 16.67 -35.68 -2.95
C PRO A 104 17.81 -36.69 -2.79
N SER A 105 19.07 -36.32 -3.09
CA SER A 105 20.22 -37.22 -2.90
C SER A 105 20.88 -37.09 -1.52
N GLY A 106 20.62 -35.99 -0.82
CA GLY A 106 21.29 -35.62 0.43
C GLY A 106 22.74 -35.17 0.24
N ALA A 107 23.27 -35.15 -1.00
CA ALA A 107 24.65 -34.79 -1.29
C ALA A 107 24.90 -33.31 -0.98
N VAL A 108 26.01 -33.03 -0.28
CA VAL A 108 26.43 -31.68 0.10
C VAL A 108 27.68 -31.32 -0.69
N ALA A 109 27.60 -30.24 -1.46
CA ALA A 109 28.73 -29.57 -2.07
C ALA A 109 29.16 -28.38 -1.20
N THR A 110 30.47 -28.15 -1.16
CA THR A 110 31.08 -27.03 -0.46
C THR A 110 31.90 -26.25 -1.45
N TRP A 111 31.76 -24.93 -1.44
CA TRP A 111 32.58 -24.06 -2.26
C TRP A 111 33.83 -23.61 -1.51
N TYR A 112 34.98 -23.72 -2.17
CA TYR A 112 36.27 -23.23 -1.72
C TYR A 112 36.89 -22.34 -2.79
N CYS A 113 37.91 -21.56 -2.43
CA CYS A 113 38.65 -20.70 -3.35
C CYS A 113 39.23 -21.50 -4.54
N PRO A 114 38.77 -21.27 -5.78
CA PRO A 114 39.43 -21.79 -6.96
C PRO A 114 40.79 -21.09 -7.06
N SER A 115 41.87 -21.86 -7.22
CA SER A 115 43.24 -21.35 -7.51
C SER A 115 43.83 -20.31 -6.53
N GLY A 116 43.23 -20.06 -5.36
CA GLY A 116 43.66 -19.00 -4.43
C GLY A 116 43.27 -17.58 -4.88
N GLU A 117 42.33 -17.45 -5.83
CA GLU A 117 41.88 -16.14 -6.34
C GLU A 117 40.95 -15.43 -5.35
N SER A 118 41.31 -14.20 -4.97
CA SER A 118 40.45 -13.32 -4.17
C SER A 118 39.37 -12.69 -5.06
N GLY A 119 38.15 -12.56 -4.53
CA GLY A 119 37.02 -11.95 -5.25
C GLY A 119 36.57 -10.63 -4.64
N THR A 120 35.34 -10.21 -4.98
CA THR A 120 34.81 -8.94 -4.46
C THR A 120 34.52 -9.07 -2.96
N GLY A 121 35.25 -8.30 -2.13
CA GLY A 121 35.02 -8.20 -0.69
C GLY A 121 35.48 -9.39 0.15
N TYR A 122 36.20 -10.37 -0.43
CA TYR A 122 36.82 -11.46 0.31
C TYR A 122 38.24 -11.77 -0.20
N ALA A 123 39.07 -12.34 0.67
CA ALA A 123 40.42 -12.78 0.34
C ALA A 123 40.58 -14.29 0.52
N CYS A 124 41.43 -14.91 -0.30
CA CYS A 124 41.74 -16.34 -0.22
C CYS A 124 43.18 -16.54 0.28
N ASP A 125 43.34 -17.37 1.31
CA ASP A 125 44.65 -17.71 1.89
C ASP A 125 45.36 -18.87 1.15
N GLY A 126 44.76 -19.41 0.08
CA GLY A 126 45.32 -20.47 -0.76
C GLY A 126 44.25 -21.24 -1.54
N PRO A 127 44.65 -22.14 -2.47
CA PRO A 127 43.72 -23.09 -3.08
C PRO A 127 43.12 -24.00 -2.00
N ASP A 128 41.81 -24.24 -2.09
CA ASP A 128 41.01 -25.02 -1.12
C ASP A 128 40.91 -24.45 0.31
N ALA A 129 41.43 -23.23 0.56
CA ALA A 129 41.22 -22.52 1.81
C ALA A 129 39.80 -21.93 1.89
N PRO A 130 39.18 -21.87 3.09
CA PRO A 130 37.96 -21.08 3.27
C PRO A 130 38.28 -19.60 3.03
N PRO A 131 37.49 -18.88 2.21
CA PRO A 131 37.66 -17.44 2.02
C PRO A 131 37.53 -16.67 3.35
N THR A 132 38.09 -15.47 3.37
CA THR A 132 38.06 -14.55 4.51
C THR A 132 37.44 -13.22 4.15
N PHE A 133 36.76 -12.60 5.12
CA PHE A 133 36.38 -11.20 5.08
C PHE A 133 36.78 -10.52 6.40
N HIS A 134 36.83 -9.19 6.39
CA HIS A 134 37.19 -8.37 7.54
C HIS A 134 36.07 -7.38 7.82
N THR A 135 35.51 -7.42 9.02
CA THR A 135 34.55 -6.40 9.47
C THR A 135 35.24 -5.06 9.67
N ALA A 136 34.48 -3.97 9.47
CA ALA A 136 34.94 -2.63 9.75
C ALA A 136 35.13 -2.40 11.26
N PRO A 137 35.94 -1.42 11.69
CA PRO A 137 35.99 -1.02 13.09
C PRO A 137 34.66 -0.43 13.55
N LEU A 138 34.38 -0.55 14.85
CA LEU A 138 33.21 0.09 15.47
C LEU A 138 33.32 1.62 15.32
N PRO A 139 32.26 2.32 14.87
CA PRO A 139 32.26 3.77 14.82
C PRO A 139 32.56 4.38 16.20
N THR A 140 33.40 5.42 16.25
CA THR A 140 33.84 6.06 17.51
C THR A 140 32.78 6.97 18.12
N ASP A 141 31.91 7.53 17.28
CA ASP A 141 30.72 8.27 17.71
C ASP A 141 29.57 7.25 17.91
N GLY A 142 28.66 7.53 18.86
CA GLY A 142 27.46 6.70 19.14
C GLY A 142 26.64 6.39 17.87
N PRO A 143 25.57 5.58 17.93
CA PRO A 143 24.94 5.05 16.72
C PRO A 143 24.70 6.17 15.70
N ILE A 144 25.15 5.92 14.47
CA ILE A 144 25.21 6.93 13.43
C ILE A 144 23.77 7.30 13.11
N LEU A 145 23.37 8.54 13.43
CA LEU A 145 22.04 9.04 13.07
C LEU A 145 21.87 8.97 11.54
N PRO A 146 20.65 8.73 11.05
CA PRO A 146 20.36 8.75 9.62
C PRO A 146 20.85 10.04 8.97
N ALA A 147 21.49 9.92 7.81
CA ALA A 147 21.71 11.10 6.96
C ALA A 147 20.36 11.64 6.48
N GLU A 148 20.12 12.94 6.67
CA GLU A 148 18.89 13.59 6.22
C GLU A 148 18.86 13.67 4.67
N PRO A 149 17.66 13.58 4.06
CA PRO A 149 17.50 13.69 2.61
C PRO A 149 17.83 15.09 2.07
N GLU A 150 18.39 15.14 0.86
CA GLU A 150 18.40 16.37 0.07
C GLU A 150 16.98 16.71 -0.41
N ARG A 151 16.44 17.85 0.02
CA ARG A 151 15.08 18.25 -0.35
C ARG A 151 15.05 18.87 -1.74
N PHE A 152 14.16 18.39 -2.60
CA PHE A 152 13.77 19.13 -3.80
C PHE A 152 12.71 20.18 -3.45
N GLU A 153 13.05 21.46 -3.67
CA GLU A 153 12.12 22.57 -3.67
C GLU A 153 12.33 23.43 -4.92
N GLN A 154 11.24 23.73 -5.61
CA GLN A 154 11.22 24.69 -6.70
C GLN A 154 10.48 25.95 -6.21
N PRO A 155 11.11 27.14 -6.20
CA PRO A 155 10.42 28.39 -5.91
C PRO A 155 9.21 28.59 -6.83
N PHE A 156 8.20 29.32 -6.37
CA PHE A 156 7.05 29.63 -7.22
C PHE A 156 7.49 30.53 -8.39
N PRO A 157 7.28 30.12 -9.66
CA PRO A 157 7.82 30.85 -10.81
C PRO A 157 7.12 32.19 -10.98
N GLN A 158 7.89 33.28 -11.05
CA GLN A 158 7.39 34.57 -11.53
C GLN A 158 7.34 34.53 -13.06
N ILE A 159 6.19 34.82 -13.67
CA ILE A 159 6.02 34.77 -15.11
C ILE A 159 6.78 35.93 -15.75
N THR A 160 7.80 35.59 -16.54
CA THR A 160 8.68 36.54 -17.26
C THR A 160 8.58 36.40 -18.77
N GLY A 161 7.91 35.34 -19.23
CA GLY A 161 7.70 34.99 -20.63
C GLY A 161 6.24 35.13 -21.06
N GLU A 162 5.88 34.31 -22.03
CA GLU A 162 4.59 34.31 -22.71
C GLU A 162 3.52 33.52 -21.96
N ARG A 163 2.26 33.91 -22.18
CA ARG A 163 1.04 33.22 -21.74
C ARG A 163 0.40 32.50 -22.92
N PHE A 164 0.01 31.24 -22.70
CA PHE A 164 -0.62 30.35 -23.67
C PHE A 164 -2.03 29.96 -23.16
N ASP A 165 -3.07 30.51 -23.78
CA ASP A 165 -4.45 30.25 -23.38
C ASP A 165 -5.03 29.02 -24.10
N VAL A 166 -5.67 28.13 -23.35
CA VAL A 166 -6.36 26.94 -23.89
C VAL A 166 -7.78 27.31 -24.33
N GLY A 167 -8.12 26.96 -25.57
CA GLY A 167 -9.46 27.11 -26.11
C GLY A 167 -10.44 26.07 -25.58
N VAL A 168 -11.71 26.45 -25.45
CA VAL A 168 -12.80 25.55 -25.04
C VAL A 168 -13.99 25.65 -25.98
N ASP A 169 -14.77 24.57 -26.09
CA ASP A 169 -16.05 24.58 -26.79
C ASP A 169 -17.21 25.11 -25.93
N GLU A 170 -18.43 25.10 -26.49
CA GLU A 170 -19.65 25.53 -25.81
C GLU A 170 -19.97 24.70 -24.56
N GLN A 171 -19.45 23.47 -24.46
CA GLN A 171 -19.63 22.57 -23.31
C GLN A 171 -18.46 22.63 -22.32
N GLN A 172 -17.58 23.65 -22.43
CA GLN A 172 -16.39 23.81 -21.60
C GLN A 172 -15.39 22.65 -21.72
N ARG A 173 -15.31 22.01 -22.89
CA ARG A 173 -14.31 20.98 -23.18
C ARG A 173 -13.10 21.60 -23.86
N CYS A 174 -11.90 21.28 -23.39
CA CYS A 174 -10.66 21.83 -23.96
C CYS A 174 -10.46 21.34 -25.41
N LEU A 175 -10.03 22.25 -26.28
CA LEU A 175 -9.83 21.98 -27.70
C LEU A 175 -8.37 21.69 -28.05
N ASP A 176 -7.41 22.30 -27.33
CA ASP A 176 -6.03 22.40 -27.79
C ASP A 176 -4.96 22.37 -26.67
N LEU A 177 -5.27 21.85 -25.48
CA LEU A 177 -4.33 21.82 -24.35
C LEU A 177 -2.95 21.26 -24.73
N GLN A 178 -2.88 20.11 -25.41
CA GLN A 178 -1.61 19.52 -25.84
C GLN A 178 -0.80 20.45 -26.76
N ALA A 179 -1.47 21.19 -27.65
CA ALA A 179 -0.80 22.13 -28.54
C ALA A 179 -0.21 23.32 -27.75
N GLN A 180 -0.93 23.81 -26.73
CA GLN A 180 -0.45 24.88 -25.86
C GLN A 180 0.72 24.44 -24.97
N LEU A 181 0.70 23.20 -24.47
CA LEU A 181 1.85 22.61 -23.75
C LEU A 181 3.09 22.55 -24.66
N ASN A 182 2.93 22.10 -25.91
CA ASN A 182 4.03 22.04 -26.88
C ASN A 182 4.58 23.43 -27.21
N ALA A 183 3.71 24.43 -27.39
CA ALA A 183 4.10 25.80 -27.67
C ALA A 183 4.88 26.43 -26.51
N ALA A 184 4.39 26.27 -25.27
CA ALA A 184 5.06 26.79 -24.07
C ALA A 184 6.45 26.18 -23.84
N ALA A 185 6.61 24.90 -24.16
CA ALA A 185 7.90 24.23 -24.07
C ALA A 185 8.92 24.69 -25.12
N ALA A 186 8.44 25.07 -26.31
CA ALA A 186 9.25 25.60 -27.40
C ALA A 186 9.59 27.09 -27.26
N ALA A 187 8.91 27.81 -26.37
CA ALA A 187 9.14 29.22 -26.09
C ALA A 187 10.49 29.45 -25.36
N ASP A 188 10.87 30.74 -25.26
CA ASP A 188 12.17 31.21 -24.76
C ASP A 188 12.72 30.37 -23.58
N PRO A 189 13.84 29.64 -23.76
CA PRO A 189 14.36 28.67 -22.79
C PRO A 189 14.64 29.24 -21.40
N GLU A 190 14.97 30.53 -21.30
CA GLU A 190 15.40 31.18 -20.06
C GLU A 190 14.27 31.90 -19.31
N LYS A 191 13.04 31.88 -19.83
CA LYS A 191 11.89 32.56 -19.23
C LYS A 191 10.89 31.58 -18.64
N ASN A 192 10.16 32.06 -17.64
CA ASN A 192 9.04 31.34 -17.08
C ASN A 192 7.77 31.69 -17.87
N HIS A 193 7.13 30.67 -18.43
CA HIS A 193 5.91 30.80 -19.22
C HIS A 193 4.70 30.29 -18.45
N GLU A 194 3.49 30.61 -18.90
CA GLU A 194 2.28 30.03 -18.32
C GLU A 194 1.34 29.46 -19.39
N VAL A 195 0.73 28.31 -19.08
CA VAL A 195 -0.39 27.72 -19.82
C VAL A 195 -1.64 27.87 -18.95
N VAL A 196 -2.66 28.55 -19.48
CA VAL A 196 -3.86 28.93 -18.74
C VAL A 196 -5.07 28.19 -19.29
N ILE A 197 -5.67 27.35 -18.47
CA ILE A 197 -6.87 26.56 -18.80
C ILE A 197 -8.10 27.27 -18.21
N PRO A 198 -9.19 27.52 -18.95
CA PRO A 198 -10.38 28.13 -18.37
C PRO A 198 -10.89 27.36 -17.13
N ALA A 199 -11.17 28.05 -16.03
CA ALA A 199 -11.72 27.45 -14.82
C ALA A 199 -13.09 26.79 -15.10
N GLY A 200 -13.32 25.63 -14.52
CA GLY A 200 -14.49 24.78 -14.79
C GLY A 200 -14.40 23.98 -16.10
N ALA A 201 -13.39 24.21 -16.95
CA ALA A 201 -13.21 23.43 -18.17
C ALA A 201 -12.68 22.03 -17.90
N THR A 202 -13.07 21.08 -18.75
CA THR A 202 -12.58 19.70 -18.71
C THR A 202 -11.77 19.39 -19.96
N CYS A 203 -10.50 19.05 -19.78
CA CYS A 203 -9.62 18.58 -20.82
C CYS A 203 -9.59 17.05 -20.82
N TYR A 204 -10.29 16.44 -21.78
CA TYR A 204 -10.32 14.98 -21.93
C TYR A 204 -9.09 14.48 -22.70
N GLY A 205 -8.58 13.31 -22.32
CA GLY A 205 -7.44 12.67 -23.00
C GLY A 205 -6.16 12.68 -22.18
N GLU A 206 -5.16 11.97 -22.69
CA GLU A 206 -3.81 12.03 -22.16
C GLU A 206 -3.13 13.31 -22.63
N HIS A 207 -2.61 14.10 -21.68
CA HIS A 207 -1.79 15.27 -21.96
C HIS A 207 -0.35 14.96 -21.56
N VAL A 208 0.54 14.96 -22.55
CA VAL A 208 1.96 14.66 -22.40
C VAL A 208 2.73 15.95 -22.18
N LEU A 209 3.48 16.03 -21.09
CA LEU A 209 4.40 17.13 -20.84
C LEU A 209 5.68 16.94 -21.69
N PRO A 210 6.03 17.86 -22.60
CA PRO A 210 7.28 17.81 -23.34
C PRO A 210 8.44 18.42 -22.54
N ARG A 211 9.68 18.36 -23.03
CA ARG A 211 10.82 19.01 -22.38
C ARG A 211 10.81 20.53 -22.56
N LYS A 212 10.78 21.32 -21.47
CA LYS A 212 11.18 22.73 -21.50
C LYS A 212 12.70 22.82 -21.49
N ARG A 213 13.30 23.40 -22.53
CA ARG A 213 14.76 23.64 -22.57
C ARG A 213 15.11 24.89 -21.75
N GLY A 214 16.33 24.93 -21.21
CA GLY A 214 16.86 26.07 -20.44
C GLY A 214 16.51 26.05 -18.96
N SER A 215 16.70 27.19 -18.29
CA SER A 215 16.46 27.35 -16.85
C SER A 215 15.01 27.73 -16.48
N GLY A 216 14.19 28.12 -17.46
CA GLY A 216 12.82 28.55 -17.25
C GLY A 216 11.84 27.41 -16.94
N VAL A 217 10.73 27.75 -16.27
CA VAL A 217 9.65 26.83 -15.86
C VAL A 217 8.35 27.20 -16.56
N VAL A 218 7.55 26.21 -16.94
CA VAL A 218 6.17 26.43 -17.41
C VAL A 218 5.18 26.18 -16.26
N LEU A 219 4.40 27.21 -15.93
CA LEU A 219 3.29 27.14 -14.98
C LEU A 219 2.00 26.76 -15.70
N VAL A 220 1.43 25.59 -15.40
CA VAL A 220 0.09 25.19 -15.88
C VAL A 220 -0.93 25.45 -14.78
N ARG A 221 -1.94 26.27 -15.04
CA ARG A 221 -2.92 26.68 -14.03
C ARG A 221 -4.32 26.92 -14.61
N PRO A 222 -5.39 26.90 -13.79
CA PRO A 222 -6.67 27.44 -14.21
C PRO A 222 -6.60 28.96 -14.47
N SER A 223 -7.59 29.51 -15.18
CA SER A 223 -7.75 30.95 -15.39
C SER A 223 -8.08 31.70 -14.10
N THR A 224 -8.53 30.98 -13.06
CA THR A 224 -8.64 31.48 -11.69
C THR A 224 -7.34 32.13 -11.24
N PRO A 225 -7.37 33.37 -10.71
CA PRO A 225 -6.20 34.00 -10.13
C PRO A 225 -5.69 33.21 -8.91
N LEU A 226 -4.37 33.11 -8.74
CA LEU A 226 -3.75 32.27 -7.71
C LEU A 226 -4.19 32.63 -6.27
N ASP A 227 -4.51 33.89 -6.01
CA ASP A 227 -4.97 34.35 -4.68
C ASP A 227 -6.39 33.84 -4.33
N PHE A 228 -7.13 33.34 -5.31
CA PHE A 228 -8.43 32.67 -5.10
C PHE A 228 -8.27 31.17 -4.85
N LEU A 229 -7.11 30.58 -5.15
CA LEU A 229 -6.74 29.24 -4.70
C LEU A 229 -6.19 29.32 -3.25
N PRO A 230 -6.00 28.18 -2.56
CA PRO A 230 -5.32 28.21 -1.26
C PRO A 230 -3.95 28.88 -1.38
N PRO A 231 -3.51 29.66 -0.37
CA PRO A 231 -2.15 30.17 -0.31
C PRO A 231 -1.15 29.03 -0.17
N ALA A 232 0.12 29.29 -0.44
CA ALA A 232 1.19 28.32 -0.27
C ALA A 232 1.22 27.78 1.18
N GLY A 233 1.43 26.48 1.34
CA GLY A 233 1.34 25.79 2.63
C GLY A 233 -0.09 25.45 3.05
N VAL A 234 -1.14 25.87 2.32
CA VAL A 234 -2.52 25.44 2.58
C VAL A 234 -2.99 24.45 1.52
N ARG A 235 -3.52 23.32 1.97
CA ARG A 235 -3.98 22.24 1.11
C ARG A 235 -5.20 22.67 0.28
N ILE A 236 -5.27 22.17 -0.95
CA ILE A 236 -6.52 22.20 -1.70
C ILE A 236 -7.50 21.13 -1.20
N ASP A 237 -8.80 21.40 -1.35
CA ASP A 237 -9.89 20.49 -0.98
C ASP A 237 -11.05 20.63 -2.00
N PRO A 238 -12.08 19.74 -1.97
CA PRO A 238 -13.10 19.67 -3.01
C PRO A 238 -13.94 20.94 -3.17
N SER A 239 -13.99 21.81 -2.17
CA SER A 239 -14.74 23.06 -2.28
C SER A 239 -14.08 24.10 -3.21
N PHE A 240 -12.84 23.86 -3.65
CA PHE A 240 -12.18 24.66 -4.68
C PHE A 240 -12.53 24.23 -6.09
N ARG A 241 -13.24 23.11 -6.27
CA ARG A 241 -13.55 22.55 -7.59
C ARG A 241 -14.08 23.55 -8.62
N PRO A 242 -15.01 24.48 -8.31
CA PRO A 242 -15.49 25.46 -9.30
C PRO A 242 -14.40 26.42 -9.82
N LEU A 243 -13.30 26.54 -9.09
CA LEU A 243 -12.15 27.39 -9.41
C LEU A 243 -11.01 26.63 -10.10
N MET A 244 -11.15 25.32 -10.28
CA MET A 244 -10.12 24.45 -10.85
C MET A 244 -10.43 24.16 -12.32
N ALA A 245 -9.42 23.74 -13.07
CA ALA A 245 -9.61 23.10 -14.38
C ALA A 245 -9.40 21.60 -14.23
N THR A 246 -10.18 20.79 -14.95
CA THR A 246 -10.19 19.34 -14.80
C THR A 246 -9.43 18.68 -15.95
N LEU A 247 -8.39 17.91 -15.64
CA LEU A 247 -7.80 16.93 -16.54
C LEU A 247 -8.52 15.59 -16.31
N SER A 248 -9.21 15.09 -17.32
CA SER A 248 -9.95 13.83 -17.20
C SER A 248 -9.48 12.82 -18.22
N VAL A 249 -9.38 11.57 -17.79
CA VAL A 249 -9.39 10.43 -18.70
C VAL A 249 -10.61 10.53 -19.65
N PRO A 250 -10.55 10.06 -20.92
CA PRO A 250 -11.68 10.09 -21.86
C PRO A 250 -12.96 9.38 -21.34
N PRO A 251 -14.16 9.92 -21.64
CA PRO A 251 -15.47 9.42 -21.15
C PRO A 251 -15.97 8.16 -21.83
N ASP A 252 -15.52 7.85 -23.03
CA ASP A 252 -16.15 6.81 -23.84
C ASP A 252 -15.52 5.44 -23.63
N TRP A 253 -16.37 4.49 -23.20
CA TRP A 253 -16.06 3.06 -23.10
C TRP A 253 -16.32 2.32 -24.42
N ARG A 254 -16.99 2.96 -25.38
CA ARG A 254 -17.36 2.41 -26.70
C ARG A 254 -16.39 2.78 -27.80
N THR A 255 -15.47 3.72 -27.60
CA THR A 255 -14.49 4.05 -28.65
C THR A 255 -13.38 3.00 -28.66
N PRO A 256 -13.19 2.28 -29.77
CA PRO A 256 -12.13 1.32 -29.88
C PRO A 256 -10.74 1.99 -30.02
N GLY A 257 -9.88 1.79 -29.02
CA GLY A 257 -8.51 2.32 -28.96
C GLY A 257 -7.92 2.26 -27.55
N ILE A 258 -7.23 1.15 -27.25
CA ILE A 258 -6.08 0.90 -26.37
C ILE A 258 -5.66 1.97 -25.31
N PHE A 259 -5.33 1.49 -24.11
CA PHE A 259 -4.86 2.18 -22.89
C PHE A 259 -3.52 2.95 -23.06
N PRO A 260 -3.08 3.85 -22.14
CA PRO A 260 -3.47 4.07 -20.75
C PRO A 260 -4.54 5.14 -20.57
N ARG A 261 -5.48 4.85 -19.68
CA ARG A 261 -6.47 5.81 -19.17
C ARG A 261 -5.79 6.78 -18.18
N VAL A 262 -4.81 7.55 -18.66
CA VAL A 262 -4.04 8.55 -17.90
C VAL A 262 -4.47 9.93 -18.37
N ALA A 263 -4.59 10.88 -17.45
CA ALA A 263 -4.93 12.26 -17.77
C ALA A 263 -3.68 13.12 -18.00
N LEU A 264 -2.57 12.79 -17.33
CA LEU A 264 -1.30 13.51 -17.43
C LEU A 264 -0.11 12.56 -17.41
N SER A 265 0.79 12.68 -18.39
CA SER A 265 2.01 11.89 -18.45
C SER A 265 3.22 12.71 -18.88
N THR A 266 4.42 12.14 -18.74
CA THR A 266 5.67 12.72 -19.23
C THR A 266 6.11 12.04 -20.52
N ALA A 267 6.71 12.79 -21.44
CA ALA A 267 7.35 12.20 -22.60
C ALA A 267 8.45 11.19 -22.21
N SER A 268 8.56 10.09 -22.96
CA SER A 268 9.53 9.00 -22.77
C SER A 268 9.92 8.34 -24.09
N GLY A 269 11.09 7.69 -24.14
CA GLY A 269 11.52 6.81 -25.24
C GLY A 269 12.92 7.14 -25.77
N SER A 270 13.53 6.19 -26.51
CA SER A 270 14.90 6.32 -27.02
C SER A 270 15.13 7.43 -28.06
N GLY A 271 14.06 8.09 -28.52
CA GLY A 271 14.11 9.18 -29.50
C GLY A 271 14.14 10.60 -28.90
N CYS A 272 13.98 10.77 -27.58
CA CYS A 272 14.04 12.08 -26.93
C CYS A 272 15.41 12.35 -26.28
N GLU A 273 15.79 13.63 -26.22
CA GLU A 273 17.01 14.08 -25.55
C GLU A 273 16.77 14.05 -24.03
N THR A 274 17.49 13.20 -23.29
CA THR A 274 17.27 13.03 -21.84
C THR A 274 17.74 14.26 -21.04
N PRO A 275 16.96 14.73 -20.03
CA PRO A 275 15.65 14.22 -19.65
C PRO A 275 14.58 14.53 -20.69
N CYS A 276 13.69 13.58 -20.96
CA CYS A 276 12.64 13.70 -21.99
C CYS A 276 11.53 14.68 -21.59
N THR A 277 11.37 14.94 -20.30
CA THR A 277 10.49 15.98 -19.75
C THR A 277 11.20 16.72 -18.64
N GLU A 278 11.08 18.05 -18.64
CA GLU A 278 11.64 18.90 -17.58
C GLU A 278 10.91 20.24 -17.51
N GLY A 279 10.84 20.84 -16.32
CA GLY A 279 10.59 22.26 -16.13
C GLY A 279 9.11 22.62 -16.02
N TRP A 280 8.34 21.81 -15.29
CA TRP A 280 6.88 21.99 -15.18
C TRP A 280 6.42 22.17 -13.74
N ARG A 281 5.52 23.14 -13.55
CA ARG A 281 4.75 23.28 -12.31
C ARG A 281 3.27 23.34 -12.65
N LEU A 282 2.48 22.43 -12.10
CA LEU A 282 1.04 22.38 -12.28
C LEU A 282 0.36 22.82 -10.99
N VAL A 283 -0.56 23.77 -11.09
CA VAL A 283 -1.20 24.41 -9.92
C VAL A 283 -2.72 24.43 -10.06
N GLY A 284 -3.45 24.03 -9.02
CA GLY A 284 -4.90 24.21 -8.97
C GLY A 284 -5.68 23.35 -9.97
N LEU A 285 -5.14 22.19 -10.37
CA LEU A 285 -5.79 21.28 -11.32
C LEU A 285 -6.52 20.15 -10.60
N GLU A 286 -7.74 19.85 -11.04
CA GLU A 286 -8.45 18.60 -10.72
C GLU A 286 -7.97 17.55 -11.72
N VAL A 287 -7.58 16.37 -11.27
CA VAL A 287 -7.23 15.26 -12.15
C VAL A 287 -8.08 14.06 -11.75
N THR A 288 -8.86 13.54 -12.69
CA THR A 288 -9.83 12.48 -12.40
C THR A 288 -10.12 11.61 -13.61
N HIS A 289 -11.08 10.71 -13.45
CA HIS A 289 -11.65 9.91 -14.53
C HIS A 289 -13.17 10.19 -14.66
N PRO A 290 -13.82 9.82 -15.77
CA PRO A 290 -15.25 9.96 -15.96
C PRO A 290 -16.03 9.09 -14.97
N GLY A 291 -17.18 9.60 -14.54
CA GLY A 291 -18.15 8.83 -13.75
C GLY A 291 -19.08 8.07 -14.68
N HIS A 292 -19.62 6.96 -14.19
CA HIS A 292 -20.68 6.25 -14.90
C HIS A 292 -21.95 7.11 -14.84
N SER A 293 -22.36 7.71 -15.95
CA SER A 293 -23.67 8.35 -16.05
C SER A 293 -24.76 7.29 -15.88
N ASP A 294 -25.70 7.55 -14.97
CA ASP A 294 -27.04 6.96 -14.85
C ASP A 294 -27.26 5.48 -14.45
N VAL A 295 -26.25 4.69 -14.09
CA VAL A 295 -26.47 3.32 -13.54
C VAL A 295 -25.48 2.95 -12.44
N ALA A 296 -25.53 3.65 -11.30
CA ALA A 296 -24.77 3.25 -10.11
C ALA A 296 -25.58 2.26 -9.25
N PRO A 297 -25.04 1.08 -8.89
CA PRO A 297 -25.75 0.20 -7.98
C PRO A 297 -25.78 0.77 -6.55
N ARG A 298 -26.97 0.98 -6.01
CA ARG A 298 -27.18 1.59 -4.70
C ARG A 298 -26.81 0.59 -3.59
N SER A 299 -26.30 1.10 -2.47
CA SER A 299 -26.17 0.35 -1.20
C SER A 299 -26.96 1.10 -0.13
N ALA A 300 -27.72 0.40 0.72
CA ALA A 300 -28.47 0.98 1.82
C ALA A 300 -28.45 0.06 3.04
N ARG A 301 -28.48 0.64 4.25
CA ARG A 301 -28.45 -0.12 5.49
C ARG A 301 -29.82 -0.73 5.75
N ILE A 302 -29.83 -1.97 6.23
CA ILE A 302 -31.07 -2.66 6.60
C ILE A 302 -31.49 -2.21 7.99
N LEU A 303 -32.69 -1.63 8.06
CA LEU A 303 -33.33 -1.21 9.29
C LEU A 303 -34.04 -2.37 9.98
N ALA A 304 -34.77 -3.17 9.20
CA ALA A 304 -35.60 -4.24 9.72
C ALA A 304 -35.89 -5.32 8.66
N PHE A 305 -36.33 -6.47 9.15
CA PHE A 305 -36.91 -7.54 8.35
C PHE A 305 -38.33 -7.80 8.83
N SER A 306 -39.28 -7.95 7.91
CA SER A 306 -40.67 -8.26 8.22
C SER A 306 -41.23 -9.31 7.25
N GLU A 307 -42.17 -10.13 7.70
CA GLU A 307 -42.81 -11.11 6.81
C GLU A 307 -43.96 -10.43 6.04
N ARG A 308 -43.94 -10.52 4.71
CA ARG A 308 -45.02 -9.99 3.87
C ARG A 308 -46.19 -10.96 3.78
N ARG A 309 -45.84 -12.24 3.62
CA ARG A 309 -46.71 -13.42 3.52
C ARG A 309 -45.84 -14.66 3.65
N ALA A 310 -46.47 -15.81 3.90
CA ALA A 310 -45.78 -17.08 4.05
C ALA A 310 -44.74 -17.31 2.93
N GLY A 311 -43.47 -17.36 3.31
CA GLY A 311 -42.35 -17.58 2.39
C GLY A 311 -41.80 -16.33 1.68
N GLU A 312 -42.20 -15.11 2.07
CA GLU A 312 -41.67 -13.85 1.54
C GLU A 312 -41.31 -12.87 2.65
N THR A 313 -40.04 -12.47 2.70
CA THR A 313 -39.48 -11.52 3.68
C THR A 313 -39.25 -10.16 3.00
N VAL A 314 -39.75 -9.09 3.62
CA VAL A 314 -39.46 -7.70 3.26
C VAL A 314 -38.20 -7.24 3.99
N VAL A 315 -37.35 -6.52 3.26
CA VAL A 315 -36.15 -5.86 3.76
C VAL A 315 -36.41 -4.36 3.73
N GLU A 316 -36.36 -3.72 4.88
CA GLU A 316 -36.55 -2.27 5.03
C GLU A 316 -35.21 -1.56 5.14
N LEU A 317 -35.08 -0.42 4.47
CA LEU A 317 -33.82 0.28 4.27
C LEU A 317 -33.87 1.72 4.75
N ASP A 318 -32.71 2.28 5.10
CA ASP A 318 -32.60 3.66 5.60
C ASP A 318 -32.51 4.75 4.53
N ALA A 319 -32.49 4.37 3.25
CA ALA A 319 -32.45 5.28 2.13
C ALA A 319 -33.15 4.70 0.89
N PRO A 320 -33.60 5.56 -0.06
CA PRO A 320 -34.21 5.11 -1.31
C PRO A 320 -33.31 4.17 -2.14
N PHE A 321 -33.81 2.97 -2.39
CA PHE A 321 -33.11 1.82 -2.97
C PHE A 321 -33.89 1.27 -4.17
N GLN A 322 -34.05 2.12 -5.18
CA GLN A 322 -34.81 1.89 -6.41
C GLN A 322 -34.36 0.61 -7.13
N VAL A 323 -35.04 -0.51 -6.88
CA VAL A 323 -34.81 -1.81 -7.51
C VAL A 323 -35.93 -2.16 -8.47
N GLN A 324 -35.62 -2.95 -9.50
CA GLN A 324 -36.60 -3.49 -10.43
C GLN A 324 -36.98 -4.93 -10.05
N PHE A 325 -38.15 -5.37 -10.50
CA PHE A 325 -38.54 -6.78 -10.38
C PHE A 325 -37.51 -7.68 -11.06
N GLY A 326 -37.06 -8.72 -10.38
CA GLY A 326 -36.07 -9.63 -10.92
C GLY A 326 -34.61 -9.18 -10.72
N GLN A 327 -34.38 -7.98 -10.20
CA GLN A 327 -33.02 -7.48 -9.98
C GLN A 327 -32.31 -8.26 -8.86
N ALA A 328 -31.01 -8.50 -9.05
CA ALA A 328 -30.16 -9.11 -8.05
C ALA A 328 -29.73 -8.08 -6.99
N VAL A 329 -29.98 -8.40 -5.72
CA VAL A 329 -29.53 -7.60 -4.57
C VAL A 329 -28.79 -8.51 -3.60
N ALA A 330 -27.56 -8.13 -3.27
CA ALA A 330 -26.77 -8.76 -2.23
C ALA A 330 -27.22 -8.26 -0.85
N ILE A 331 -27.51 -9.17 0.07
CA ILE A 331 -27.71 -8.89 1.49
C ILE A 331 -26.51 -9.42 2.26
N GLY A 332 -25.94 -8.62 3.16
CA GLY A 332 -24.78 -9.02 3.96
C GLY A 332 -24.74 -8.35 5.33
N GLY A 333 -24.03 -8.94 6.30
CA GLY A 333 -23.88 -8.40 7.65
C GLY A 333 -25.08 -8.59 8.58
N VAL A 334 -26.01 -9.49 8.24
CA VAL A 334 -27.18 -9.80 9.08
C VAL A 334 -26.78 -10.67 10.26
N THR A 335 -27.10 -10.20 11.47
CA THR A 335 -26.84 -10.93 12.72
C THR A 335 -28.04 -11.82 13.06
N GLY A 336 -27.78 -13.06 13.47
CA GLY A 336 -28.82 -14.02 13.88
C GLY A 336 -29.36 -14.90 12.74
N ALA A 337 -29.02 -14.63 11.48
CA ALA A 337 -29.52 -15.40 10.32
C ALA A 337 -28.54 -15.44 9.15
N ALA A 338 -27.61 -16.40 9.16
CA ALA A 338 -26.59 -16.55 8.12
C ALA A 338 -27.17 -16.81 6.72
N GLN A 339 -28.29 -17.52 6.62
CA GLN A 339 -29.00 -17.84 5.37
C GLN A 339 -29.57 -16.61 4.64
N LEU A 340 -29.72 -15.47 5.32
CA LEU A 340 -30.14 -14.22 4.69
C LEU A 340 -28.98 -13.51 3.98
N ASN A 341 -27.73 -13.78 4.38
CA ASN A 341 -26.53 -13.20 3.80
C ASN A 341 -26.22 -13.86 2.44
N ARG A 342 -27.08 -13.66 1.45
CA ARG A 342 -26.90 -14.15 0.08
C ARG A 342 -27.36 -13.13 -0.98
N VAL A 343 -27.19 -13.43 -2.27
CA VAL A 343 -27.84 -12.67 -3.35
C VAL A 343 -29.27 -13.15 -3.50
N TRP A 344 -30.19 -12.21 -3.65
CA TRP A 344 -31.60 -12.46 -3.87
C TRP A 344 -32.08 -11.80 -5.14
N THR A 345 -32.94 -12.49 -5.87
CA THR A 345 -33.85 -11.86 -6.81
C THR A 345 -34.93 -11.14 -6.02
N VAL A 346 -35.13 -9.85 -6.29
CA VAL A 346 -36.03 -9.02 -5.48
C VAL A 346 -37.31 -8.65 -6.20
N THR A 347 -38.36 -8.47 -5.42
CA THR A 347 -39.61 -7.83 -5.84
C THR A 347 -39.70 -6.45 -5.17
N PRO A 348 -39.80 -5.35 -5.92
CA PRO A 348 -39.93 -4.02 -5.33
C PRO A 348 -41.18 -3.93 -4.45
N VAL A 349 -41.06 -3.34 -3.27
CA VAL A 349 -42.19 -3.11 -2.35
C VAL A 349 -42.48 -1.62 -2.21
N SER A 350 -41.43 -0.82 -2.00
CA SER A 350 -41.51 0.65 -1.96
C SER A 350 -40.17 1.26 -2.40
N GLU A 351 -40.04 2.59 -2.33
CA GLU A 351 -38.76 3.24 -2.61
C GLU A 351 -37.65 2.85 -1.62
N THR A 352 -37.98 2.42 -0.41
CA THR A 352 -37.03 2.05 0.66
C THR A 352 -37.17 0.59 1.10
N SER A 353 -37.85 -0.26 0.31
CA SER A 353 -37.98 -1.67 0.65
C SER A 353 -38.20 -2.57 -0.56
N PHE A 354 -37.75 -3.81 -0.43
CA PHE A 354 -37.97 -4.87 -1.40
C PHE A 354 -38.24 -6.19 -0.69
N ALA A 355 -38.80 -7.15 -1.40
CA ALA A 355 -39.11 -8.46 -0.89
C ALA A 355 -38.25 -9.55 -1.55
N ILE A 356 -37.94 -10.58 -0.77
CA ILE A 356 -37.17 -11.75 -1.16
C ILE A 356 -37.97 -13.03 -0.87
N ALA A 357 -37.82 -14.04 -1.73
CA ALA A 357 -38.57 -15.29 -1.64
C ALA A 357 -37.97 -16.24 -0.58
N THR A 358 -38.13 -15.90 0.70
CA THR A 358 -37.76 -16.76 1.83
C THR A 358 -38.59 -16.45 3.08
N PRO A 359 -38.87 -17.44 3.95
CA PRO A 359 -39.51 -17.19 5.23
C PRO A 359 -38.56 -16.46 6.18
N LEU A 360 -39.12 -15.61 7.05
CA LEU A 360 -38.34 -14.93 8.08
C LEU A 360 -37.83 -15.95 9.11
N PRO A 361 -36.54 -15.94 9.48
CA PRO A 361 -35.98 -16.93 10.40
C PRO A 361 -36.53 -16.82 11.83
N GLU A 362 -36.68 -17.95 12.52
CA GLU A 362 -37.04 -17.96 13.94
C GLU A 362 -35.83 -17.57 14.82
N GLY A 363 -35.95 -16.45 15.54
CA GLY A 363 -34.89 -15.84 16.32
C GLY A 363 -34.52 -14.46 15.77
N GLY A 364 -34.56 -13.43 16.61
CA GLY A 364 -34.45 -12.03 16.18
C GLY A 364 -33.27 -11.77 15.24
N VAL A 365 -33.59 -11.18 14.07
CA VAL A 365 -32.63 -10.81 13.03
C VAL A 365 -32.45 -9.30 13.01
N SER A 366 -31.21 -8.82 12.85
CA SER A 366 -30.95 -7.37 12.79
C SER A 366 -29.64 -7.04 12.07
N GLY A 367 -29.55 -5.80 11.61
CA GLY A 367 -28.39 -5.24 10.93
C GLY A 367 -28.21 -5.74 9.49
N GLY A 368 -27.11 -5.30 8.89
CA GLY A 368 -26.73 -5.64 7.53
C GLY A 368 -26.98 -4.52 6.51
N TYR A 369 -26.61 -4.80 5.27
CA TYR A 369 -26.72 -3.89 4.13
C TYR A 369 -27.30 -4.64 2.93
N ALA A 370 -28.14 -3.94 2.17
CA ALA A 370 -28.55 -4.34 0.84
C ALA A 370 -27.70 -3.58 -0.18
N THR A 371 -27.11 -4.29 -1.15
CA THR A 371 -26.32 -3.70 -2.22
C THR A 371 -26.79 -4.24 -3.56
N GLN A 372 -27.16 -3.36 -4.48
CA GLN A 372 -27.49 -3.76 -5.85
C GLN A 372 -26.27 -4.45 -6.46
N ALA A 373 -26.45 -5.66 -6.99
CA ALA A 373 -25.36 -6.38 -7.65
C ALA A 373 -25.12 -5.80 -9.06
N PHE A 374 -23.87 -5.78 -9.52
CA PHE A 374 -23.53 -5.59 -10.96
C PHE A 374 -23.79 -6.85 -11.79
N SER A 375 -24.48 -7.81 -11.18
CA SER A 375 -24.74 -9.11 -11.72
C SER A 375 -26.09 -9.10 -12.41
N LEU A 376 -26.10 -9.49 -13.67
CA LEU A 376 -27.29 -9.73 -14.44
C LEU A 376 -27.71 -11.18 -14.22
N HIS A 377 -29.00 -11.39 -14.01
CA HIS A 377 -29.55 -12.74 -13.95
C HIS A 377 -29.42 -13.38 -15.34
N VAL A 378 -28.86 -14.58 -15.35
CA VAL A 378 -28.79 -15.45 -16.52
C VAL A 378 -30.01 -16.36 -16.46
N GLU A 379 -30.91 -16.22 -17.42
CA GLU A 379 -32.13 -17.03 -17.58
C GLU A 379 -31.80 -18.48 -17.98
N GLY A 380 -30.64 -18.69 -18.59
CA GLY A 380 -30.09 -20.00 -18.87
C GLY A 380 -28.89 -19.96 -19.82
N CYS A 381 -28.18 -21.08 -19.94
CA CYS A 381 -27.11 -21.25 -20.92
C CYS A 381 -27.32 -22.53 -21.74
N THR A 382 -26.99 -22.47 -23.04
CA THR A 382 -27.09 -23.62 -23.95
C THR A 382 -26.17 -24.77 -23.53
N ALA A 383 -26.54 -26.02 -23.84
CA ALA A 383 -25.67 -27.18 -23.65
C ALA A 383 -24.56 -27.26 -24.72
N GLY A 384 -23.42 -27.86 -24.37
CA GLY A 384 -22.28 -28.08 -25.28
C GLY A 384 -21.08 -27.18 -25.01
N PRO A 385 -19.99 -27.31 -25.81
CA PRO A 385 -18.83 -26.42 -25.69
C PRO A 385 -19.20 -25.00 -26.14
N GLN A 386 -18.54 -24.01 -25.54
CA GLN A 386 -18.76 -22.59 -25.73
C GLN A 386 -20.24 -22.18 -25.59
N PRO A 387 -20.82 -22.37 -24.40
CA PRO A 387 -22.23 -22.17 -24.17
C PRO A 387 -22.60 -20.69 -24.29
N VAL A 388 -23.78 -20.43 -24.87
CA VAL A 388 -24.38 -19.10 -24.96
C VAL A 388 -25.32 -18.91 -23.79
N CYS A 389 -25.02 -17.94 -22.94
CA CYS A 389 -25.79 -17.57 -21.78
C CYS A 389 -26.68 -16.36 -22.08
N ARG A 390 -27.97 -16.48 -21.75
CA ARG A 390 -28.97 -15.42 -21.97
C ARG A 390 -29.23 -14.66 -20.68
N THR A 391 -29.16 -13.35 -20.77
CA THR A 391 -29.52 -12.41 -19.69
C THR A 391 -30.93 -11.85 -19.94
N GLY A 392 -31.70 -11.64 -18.87
CA GLY A 392 -33.06 -11.09 -18.98
C GLY A 392 -33.12 -9.58 -19.30
N LEU A 393 -31.97 -8.91 -19.30
CA LEU A 393 -31.81 -7.47 -19.58
C LEU A 393 -30.54 -7.24 -20.41
N PRO A 394 -30.45 -6.15 -21.18
CA PRO A 394 -29.24 -5.82 -21.93
C PRO A 394 -28.00 -5.81 -21.04
N HIS A 395 -26.98 -6.59 -21.38
CA HIS A 395 -25.85 -6.83 -20.47
C HIS A 395 -24.78 -5.74 -20.49
N GLY A 396 -24.77 -4.88 -21.51
CA GLY A 396 -23.86 -3.73 -21.58
C GLY A 396 -22.37 -4.09 -21.67
N LEU A 397 -22.03 -5.34 -22.00
CA LEU A 397 -20.64 -5.77 -22.17
C LEU A 397 -20.08 -5.17 -23.46
N PRO A 398 -18.87 -4.57 -23.42
CA PRO A 398 -18.21 -4.10 -24.64
C PRO A 398 -17.65 -5.27 -25.44
N GLU A 399 -17.59 -5.16 -26.77
CA GLU A 399 -16.74 -6.03 -27.59
C GLU A 399 -15.41 -5.30 -27.83
N PRO A 400 -14.26 -5.79 -27.31
CA PRO A 400 -12.98 -5.13 -27.52
C PRO A 400 -12.62 -5.11 -29.00
N PRO A 401 -12.17 -3.98 -29.56
CA PRO A 401 -11.72 -3.94 -30.95
C PRO A 401 -10.46 -4.74 -31.20
N ALA A 402 -10.31 -5.19 -32.43
CA ALA A 402 -9.03 -5.66 -32.94
C ALA A 402 -8.13 -4.47 -33.33
N VAL A 403 -6.82 -4.62 -33.11
CA VAL A 403 -5.79 -3.61 -33.35
C VAL A 403 -4.80 -4.17 -34.35
N ALA A 404 -4.46 -3.41 -35.40
CA ALA A 404 -3.45 -3.83 -36.35
C ALA A 404 -2.09 -4.07 -35.69
N ILE A 405 -1.44 -5.19 -36.04
CA ILE A 405 -0.10 -5.54 -35.58
C ILE A 405 0.94 -4.89 -36.52
N GLU A 406 1.81 -4.05 -35.95
CA GLU A 406 2.92 -3.41 -36.69
C GLU A 406 4.03 -4.39 -36.97
N SER A 407 4.42 -5.18 -35.97
CA SER A 407 5.45 -6.18 -36.11
C SER A 407 5.32 -7.28 -35.08
N VAL A 408 5.81 -8.46 -35.40
CA VAL A 408 5.99 -9.54 -34.43
C VAL A 408 7.44 -10.00 -34.50
N ASP A 409 8.09 -10.19 -33.36
CA ASP A 409 9.43 -10.78 -33.29
C ASP A 409 9.64 -11.49 -31.94
N ASN A 410 10.14 -12.73 -31.94
CA ASN A 410 10.42 -13.52 -30.73
C ASN A 410 9.28 -13.52 -29.71
N ALA A 411 8.07 -13.85 -30.16
CA ALA A 411 6.83 -13.81 -29.37
C ALA A 411 6.45 -12.42 -28.83
N VAL A 412 7.08 -11.33 -29.29
CA VAL A 412 6.70 -9.96 -28.96
C VAL A 412 5.88 -9.37 -30.10
N VAL A 413 4.63 -9.03 -29.82
CA VAL A 413 3.71 -8.35 -30.72
C VAL A 413 3.79 -6.85 -30.46
N LYS A 414 4.15 -6.07 -31.48
CA LYS A 414 4.11 -4.60 -31.46
C LYS A 414 2.93 -4.09 -32.27
N THR A 415 2.29 -3.04 -31.77
CA THR A 415 1.12 -2.38 -32.35
C THR A 415 1.37 -0.86 -32.31
N PRO A 416 0.70 -0.04 -33.14
CA PRO A 416 1.00 1.38 -33.24
C PRO A 416 0.86 2.10 -31.91
N SER A 417 2.00 2.60 -31.42
CA SER A 417 2.18 3.57 -30.33
C SER A 417 1.14 3.55 -29.22
N LEU A 418 0.76 2.39 -28.66
CA LEU A 418 -0.24 2.31 -27.59
C LEU A 418 0.07 1.12 -26.67
N GLY A 419 0.26 1.42 -25.38
CA GLY A 419 0.58 0.48 -24.33
C GLY A 419 -0.58 -0.47 -24.07
N TRP A 420 -0.35 -1.77 -24.23
CA TRP A 420 -1.33 -2.77 -23.89
C TRP A 420 -1.69 -2.70 -22.39
N PRO A 421 -2.93 -3.02 -22.01
CA PRO A 421 -3.28 -3.16 -20.59
C PRO A 421 -2.46 -4.30 -19.96
N PHE A 422 -2.54 -4.42 -18.63
CA PHE A 422 -2.31 -5.70 -17.97
C PHE A 422 -3.39 -6.70 -18.42
N VAL A 423 -3.28 -7.20 -19.65
CA VAL A 423 -4.08 -8.32 -20.14
C VAL A 423 -3.33 -9.60 -19.83
N SER A 424 -4.02 -10.52 -19.18
CA SER A 424 -3.56 -11.90 -19.09
C SER A 424 -3.65 -12.60 -20.44
N THR A 425 -4.53 -12.14 -21.34
CA THR A 425 -4.89 -12.86 -22.56
C THR A 425 -5.15 -11.95 -23.77
N VAL A 426 -4.64 -12.35 -24.94
CA VAL A 426 -4.92 -11.71 -26.24
C VAL A 426 -5.28 -12.74 -27.29
N GLU A 427 -6.22 -12.38 -28.15
CA GLU A 427 -6.52 -13.10 -29.39
C GLU A 427 -5.75 -12.46 -30.55
N ILE A 428 -5.08 -13.27 -31.36
CA ILE A 428 -4.39 -12.82 -32.58
C ILE A 428 -5.05 -13.47 -33.78
N THR A 429 -5.27 -12.69 -34.83
CA THR A 429 -5.89 -13.13 -36.09
C THR A 429 -5.14 -12.58 -37.30
N GLY A 430 -4.96 -13.40 -38.33
CA GLY A 430 -4.32 -12.98 -39.58
C GLY A 430 -2.81 -12.74 -39.47
N ALA A 431 -2.17 -13.25 -38.40
CA ALA A 431 -0.73 -13.18 -38.19
C ALA A 431 0.01 -14.35 -38.89
N PRO A 432 1.35 -14.33 -38.99
CA PRO A 432 2.12 -15.43 -39.57
C PRO A 432 1.82 -16.79 -38.92
N ALA A 433 2.05 -17.88 -39.66
CA ALA A 433 1.76 -19.25 -39.22
C ALA A 433 2.37 -19.55 -37.83
N GLY A 434 1.49 -19.84 -36.85
CA GLY A 434 1.87 -20.14 -35.47
C GLY A 434 1.53 -19.04 -34.45
N TYR A 435 1.03 -17.88 -34.88
CA TYR A 435 0.59 -16.80 -33.97
C TYR A 435 -0.93 -16.66 -33.85
N ASP A 436 -1.73 -17.18 -34.79
CA ASP A 436 -3.19 -17.10 -34.67
C ASP A 436 -3.71 -17.92 -33.47
N GLY A 437 -4.61 -17.32 -32.69
CA GLY A 437 -5.22 -17.95 -31.52
C GLY A 437 -5.14 -17.11 -30.24
N LEU A 438 -5.49 -17.75 -29.12
CA LEU A 438 -5.45 -17.14 -27.79
C LEU A 438 -4.10 -17.38 -27.13
N TRP A 439 -3.52 -16.30 -26.59
CA TRP A 439 -2.22 -16.32 -25.94
C TRP A 439 -2.30 -15.71 -24.57
N GLY A 440 -1.56 -16.29 -23.63
CA GLY A 440 -1.16 -15.55 -22.44
C GLY A 440 -0.35 -14.33 -22.85
N ALA A 441 -0.41 -13.24 -22.08
CA ALA A 441 0.26 -11.99 -22.43
C ALA A 441 1.00 -11.39 -21.23
N THR A 442 2.17 -10.81 -21.48
CA THR A 442 2.93 -10.01 -20.51
C THR A 442 3.45 -8.75 -21.18
N GLN A 443 3.25 -7.60 -20.53
CA GLN A 443 3.64 -6.31 -21.09
C GLN A 443 5.16 -6.18 -21.17
N VAL A 444 5.65 -5.62 -22.28
CA VAL A 444 7.06 -5.27 -22.50
C VAL A 444 7.16 -3.87 -23.12
N SER A 445 8.34 -3.26 -23.09
CA SER A 445 8.54 -1.95 -23.72
C SER A 445 8.17 -2.00 -25.21
N GLY A 446 7.18 -1.20 -25.60
CA GLY A 446 6.71 -1.09 -26.99
C GLY A 446 5.89 -2.27 -27.54
N GLY A 447 5.36 -3.17 -26.71
CA GLY A 447 4.52 -4.28 -27.16
C GLY A 447 4.08 -5.27 -26.06
N VAL A 448 3.65 -6.47 -26.46
CA VAL A 448 3.30 -7.56 -25.55
C VAL A 448 4.00 -8.84 -25.94
N ARG A 449 4.59 -9.50 -24.93
CA ARG A 449 5.15 -10.84 -25.07
C ARG A 449 4.06 -11.88 -24.86
N LEU A 450 3.88 -12.75 -25.83
CA LEU A 450 2.98 -13.90 -25.77
C LEU A 450 3.61 -14.99 -24.88
N THR A 451 2.81 -15.55 -23.99
CA THR A 451 3.16 -16.64 -23.09
C THR A 451 2.26 -17.84 -23.38
N GLY A 452 2.86 -19.03 -23.42
CA GLY A 452 2.17 -20.26 -23.79
C GLY A 452 3.10 -21.47 -23.70
N PRO A 453 2.56 -22.69 -23.80
CA PRO A 453 3.33 -23.94 -23.66
C PRO A 453 4.39 -24.13 -24.76
N SER A 454 4.26 -23.44 -25.88
CA SER A 454 5.29 -23.32 -26.92
C SER A 454 5.43 -21.87 -27.34
N THR A 455 6.66 -21.34 -27.34
CA THR A 455 6.93 -19.99 -27.84
C THR A 455 6.72 -19.96 -29.35
N PRO A 456 5.83 -19.10 -29.87
CA PRO A 456 5.64 -18.97 -31.31
C PRO A 456 6.92 -18.43 -31.95
N THR A 457 7.26 -18.93 -33.14
CA THR A 457 8.48 -18.58 -33.87
C THR A 457 8.12 -17.94 -35.20
N GLY A 458 8.87 -16.91 -35.60
CA GLY A 458 8.62 -16.15 -36.83
C GLY A 458 8.56 -14.64 -36.57
N ALA A 459 8.81 -13.86 -37.62
CA ALA A 459 8.81 -12.41 -37.58
C ALA A 459 7.98 -11.81 -38.72
N CYS A 460 7.39 -10.65 -38.49
CA CYS A 460 6.68 -9.88 -39.50
C CYS A 460 6.87 -8.38 -39.26
N SER A 461 6.86 -7.59 -40.33
CA SER A 461 6.90 -6.12 -40.31
C SER A 461 5.91 -5.55 -41.31
N GLY A 462 4.90 -4.81 -40.84
CA GLY A 462 3.82 -4.21 -41.63
C GLY A 462 2.73 -5.20 -42.02
N GLY A 463 1.49 -4.95 -41.57
CA GLY A 463 0.32 -5.75 -41.94
C GLY A 463 0.29 -7.15 -41.31
N CYS A 464 0.75 -7.29 -40.07
CA CYS A 464 0.99 -8.58 -39.41
C CYS A 464 -0.23 -9.19 -38.72
N GLY A 465 -1.43 -8.98 -39.30
CA GLY A 465 -2.69 -9.35 -38.68
C GLY A 465 -3.16 -8.33 -37.65
N GLU A 466 -4.07 -8.77 -36.78
CA GLU A 466 -4.67 -7.97 -35.73
C GLU A 466 -4.57 -8.68 -34.37
N ALA A 467 -4.47 -7.89 -33.31
CA ALA A 467 -4.50 -8.33 -31.92
C ALA A 467 -5.72 -7.74 -31.22
N ARG A 468 -6.50 -8.58 -30.54
CA ARG A 468 -7.68 -8.19 -29.78
C ARG A 468 -7.49 -8.54 -28.30
N PRO A 469 -7.41 -7.56 -27.39
CA PRO A 469 -7.34 -7.83 -25.96
C PRO A 469 -8.63 -8.53 -25.51
N ARG A 470 -8.51 -9.59 -24.72
CA ARG A 470 -9.67 -10.33 -24.21
C ARG A 470 -9.84 -10.01 -22.73
N THR A 471 -11.00 -9.46 -22.38
CA THR A 471 -11.40 -9.26 -20.98
C THR A 471 -12.38 -10.37 -20.61
N PRO A 472 -12.17 -11.13 -19.52
CA PRO A 472 -13.17 -12.09 -19.07
C PRO A 472 -14.33 -11.43 -18.32
N VAL A 473 -15.44 -12.15 -18.31
CA VAL A 473 -16.60 -11.95 -17.44
C VAL A 473 -16.55 -12.92 -16.27
N GLN A 474 -17.24 -12.61 -15.19
CA GLN A 474 -17.42 -13.53 -14.07
C GLN A 474 -18.82 -14.11 -14.11
N THR A 475 -18.93 -15.44 -14.03
CA THR A 475 -20.20 -16.15 -13.93
C THR A 475 -20.25 -16.97 -12.65
N PHE A 476 -21.41 -17.06 -11.99
CA PHE A 476 -21.55 -17.78 -10.71
C PHE A 476 -22.98 -18.25 -10.41
N ALA A 477 -23.08 -19.14 -9.41
CA ALA A 477 -24.31 -19.78 -8.92
C ALA A 477 -25.07 -20.63 -9.96
N PHE A 478 -24.34 -21.30 -10.85
CA PHE A 478 -24.86 -22.37 -11.70
C PHE A 478 -24.82 -23.70 -10.93
N ASP A 479 -25.85 -23.95 -10.11
CA ASP A 479 -25.90 -25.06 -9.12
C ASP A 479 -25.90 -26.49 -9.73
N ALA A 480 -25.82 -26.62 -11.07
CA ALA A 480 -25.77 -27.91 -11.77
C ALA A 480 -24.59 -28.06 -12.75
N GLU A 481 -23.80 -27.02 -12.96
CA GLU A 481 -22.66 -27.05 -13.88
C GLU A 481 -21.50 -26.21 -13.33
N PRO A 482 -20.61 -26.81 -12.54
CA PRO A 482 -19.48 -26.11 -11.92
C PRO A 482 -18.54 -25.44 -12.94
N ARG A 483 -18.49 -25.94 -14.18
CA ARG A 483 -17.63 -25.40 -15.25
C ARG A 483 -18.05 -24.03 -15.75
N LEU A 484 -19.30 -23.62 -15.47
CA LEU A 484 -19.81 -22.29 -15.80
C LEU A 484 -19.59 -21.30 -14.65
N ASN A 485 -19.00 -21.72 -13.53
CA ASN A 485 -18.71 -20.83 -12.41
C ASN A 485 -17.23 -20.43 -12.47
N GLY A 486 -16.96 -19.13 -12.56
CA GLY A 486 -15.61 -18.58 -12.57
C GLY A 486 -15.40 -17.47 -13.59
N SER A 487 -14.14 -17.21 -13.90
CA SER A 487 -13.71 -16.23 -14.90
C SER A 487 -13.74 -16.85 -16.29
N HIS A 488 -14.46 -16.23 -17.23
CA HIS A 488 -14.60 -16.74 -18.59
C HIS A 488 -14.30 -15.68 -19.64
N LEU A 489 -13.52 -16.02 -20.66
CA LEU A 489 -13.47 -15.22 -21.89
C LEU A 489 -14.83 -15.22 -22.58
N TYR A 490 -15.25 -14.10 -23.18
CA TYR A 490 -16.57 -14.01 -23.79
C TYR A 490 -16.61 -13.34 -25.16
N THR A 491 -17.65 -13.68 -25.92
CA THR A 491 -18.08 -13.00 -27.15
C THR A 491 -19.51 -12.51 -26.98
N VAL A 492 -19.78 -11.25 -27.33
CA VAL A 492 -21.14 -10.70 -27.36
C VAL A 492 -21.86 -11.29 -28.58
N VAL A 493 -22.97 -12.00 -28.36
CA VAL A 493 -23.80 -12.60 -29.42
C VAL A 493 -24.95 -11.66 -29.79
N SER A 494 -25.58 -11.04 -28.79
CA SER A 494 -26.61 -10.00 -28.92
C SER A 494 -26.60 -9.12 -27.67
N GLU A 495 -27.43 -8.07 -27.58
CA GLU A 495 -27.50 -7.22 -26.37
C GLU A 495 -27.85 -8.00 -25.10
N THR A 496 -28.43 -9.20 -25.23
CA THR A 496 -28.87 -10.05 -24.12
C THR A 496 -28.17 -11.40 -24.08
N GLU A 497 -27.26 -11.72 -25.00
CA GLU A 497 -26.66 -13.05 -25.09
C GLU A 497 -25.14 -12.97 -25.19
N VAL A 498 -24.48 -13.80 -24.38
CA VAL A 498 -23.01 -13.84 -24.25
C VAL A 498 -22.54 -15.27 -24.38
N ARG A 499 -21.57 -15.54 -25.26
CA ARG A 499 -20.93 -16.85 -25.38
C ARG A 499 -19.69 -16.90 -24.49
N LEU A 500 -19.50 -17.98 -23.75
CA LEU A 500 -18.29 -18.21 -22.94
C LEU A 500 -17.28 -19.02 -23.76
N ASP A 501 -16.22 -18.38 -24.26
CA ASP A 501 -15.35 -18.95 -25.30
C ASP A 501 -14.32 -19.97 -24.78
N ASP A 502 -13.98 -19.91 -23.49
CA ASP A 502 -12.98 -20.80 -22.87
C ASP A 502 -13.55 -22.07 -22.24
N VAL A 503 -14.88 -22.22 -22.25
CA VAL A 503 -15.57 -23.46 -21.86
C VAL A 503 -15.50 -24.45 -23.02
N THR A 504 -14.42 -25.22 -23.07
CA THR A 504 -14.14 -26.14 -24.20
C THR A 504 -14.73 -27.53 -24.02
N GLU A 505 -15.10 -27.92 -22.80
CA GLU A 505 -15.80 -29.17 -22.51
C GLU A 505 -17.32 -28.99 -22.61
N ALA A 506 -18.04 -30.05 -22.99
CA ALA A 506 -19.49 -30.00 -23.09
C ALA A 506 -20.15 -29.82 -21.71
N THR A 507 -20.95 -28.77 -21.57
CA THR A 507 -21.77 -28.49 -20.39
C THR A 507 -23.21 -28.97 -20.56
N ALA A 508 -23.89 -29.25 -19.44
CA ALA A 508 -25.33 -29.42 -19.42
C ALA A 508 -26.05 -28.07 -19.60
N GLU A 509 -27.31 -28.13 -20.06
CA GLU A 509 -28.19 -26.97 -20.05
C GLU A 509 -28.49 -26.56 -18.61
N VAL A 510 -28.37 -25.26 -18.32
CA VAL A 510 -28.61 -24.70 -16.99
C VAL A 510 -29.70 -23.62 -17.09
N SER A 511 -30.56 -23.56 -16.08
CA SER A 511 -31.76 -22.71 -16.07
C SER A 511 -31.64 -21.46 -15.20
N SER A 512 -30.50 -21.23 -14.57
CA SER A 512 -30.24 -20.02 -13.78
C SER A 512 -28.76 -19.87 -13.47
N GLY A 513 -28.31 -18.62 -13.42
CA GLY A 513 -27.05 -18.20 -12.82
C GLY A 513 -26.90 -16.69 -12.87
N TYR A 514 -25.69 -16.18 -12.67
CA TYR A 514 -25.40 -14.75 -12.69
C TYR A 514 -24.18 -14.42 -13.53
N LEU A 515 -24.23 -13.29 -14.22
CA LEU A 515 -23.14 -12.72 -15.02
C LEU A 515 -22.78 -11.35 -14.44
N THR A 516 -21.57 -11.18 -13.92
CA THR A 516 -21.05 -9.88 -13.48
C THR A 516 -20.26 -9.21 -14.59
N VAL A 517 -20.63 -7.97 -14.87
CA VAL A 517 -19.85 -7.05 -15.71
C VAL A 517 -18.85 -6.34 -14.78
N ASP A 518 -17.56 -6.52 -14.98
CA ASP A 518 -16.56 -5.84 -14.15
C ASP A 518 -16.71 -4.31 -14.34
N PRO A 519 -16.88 -3.50 -13.29
CA PRO A 519 -16.88 -2.05 -13.43
C PRO A 519 -15.61 -1.54 -14.11
N ASN A 520 -15.73 -0.40 -14.80
CA ASN A 520 -14.59 0.31 -15.38
C ASN A 520 -13.49 0.50 -14.32
N SER A 521 -12.34 -0.13 -14.59
CA SER A 521 -11.12 -0.02 -13.80
C SER A 521 -10.14 0.93 -14.49
N TYR A 522 -9.69 1.93 -13.75
CA TYR A 522 -8.73 2.93 -14.19
C TYR A 522 -7.37 2.61 -13.56
N PRO A 523 -6.29 2.47 -14.36
CA PRO A 523 -5.00 2.06 -13.83
C PRO A 523 -4.31 3.22 -13.09
N ARG A 524 -4.25 4.43 -13.67
CA ARG A 524 -3.48 5.57 -13.12
C ARG A 524 -4.08 6.90 -13.60
N LEU A 525 -3.99 7.98 -12.82
CA LEU A 525 -4.36 9.33 -13.30
C LEU A 525 -3.15 10.12 -13.81
N VAL A 526 -2.01 10.03 -13.11
CA VAL A 526 -0.78 10.77 -13.40
C VAL A 526 0.42 9.82 -13.44
N VAL A 527 1.28 9.98 -14.45
CA VAL A 527 2.53 9.21 -14.58
C VAL A 527 3.71 10.15 -14.85
N LEU A 528 4.64 10.21 -13.91
CA LEU A 528 5.91 10.91 -14.07
C LEU A 528 7.02 9.86 -14.28
N GLY A 529 7.44 9.67 -15.52
CA GLY A 529 8.36 8.60 -15.93
C GLY A 529 9.81 8.83 -15.50
N ALA A 530 10.61 7.76 -15.51
CA ALA A 530 12.01 7.79 -15.05
C ALA A 530 12.94 8.70 -15.88
N GLU A 531 12.56 9.01 -17.12
CA GLU A 531 13.30 9.92 -18.01
C GLU A 531 12.92 11.39 -17.81
N ALA A 532 12.04 11.70 -16.85
CA ALA A 532 11.61 13.05 -16.52
C ALA A 532 12.26 13.55 -15.23
N ARG A 533 12.34 14.88 -15.08
CA ARG A 533 12.73 15.53 -13.83
C ARG A 533 12.12 16.92 -13.66
N ASN A 534 12.27 17.54 -12.49
CA ASN A 534 11.85 18.93 -12.22
C ASN A 534 10.36 19.17 -12.54
N ILE A 535 9.51 18.36 -11.89
CA ILE A 535 8.04 18.41 -12.05
C ILE A 535 7.38 18.59 -10.69
N VAL A 536 6.57 19.64 -10.55
CA VAL A 536 5.85 19.95 -9.32
C VAL A 536 4.35 19.94 -9.56
N LEU A 537 3.61 19.17 -8.77
CA LEU A 537 2.17 19.29 -8.61
C LEU A 537 1.91 20.00 -7.27
N ASP A 538 1.27 21.16 -7.33
CA ASP A 538 1.08 22.08 -6.20
C ASP A 538 -0.41 22.46 -6.10
N ARG A 539 -1.06 22.23 -4.96
CA ARG A 539 -2.50 22.46 -4.80
C ARG A 539 -3.33 21.79 -5.90
N CYS A 540 -3.01 20.55 -6.24
CA CYS A 540 -3.78 19.73 -7.17
C CYS A 540 -4.69 18.77 -6.42
N TRP A 541 -5.82 18.40 -7.03
CA TRP A 541 -6.73 17.38 -6.49
C TRP A 541 -6.76 16.17 -7.42
N LEU A 542 -6.07 15.09 -7.04
CA LEU A 542 -6.04 13.82 -7.77
C LEU A 542 -7.06 12.88 -7.16
N HIS A 543 -8.10 12.49 -7.89
CA HIS A 543 -9.12 11.65 -7.26
C HIS A 543 -9.84 10.66 -8.17
N GLY A 544 -10.17 9.52 -7.57
CA GLY A 544 -11.18 8.62 -8.11
C GLY A 544 -12.59 9.12 -7.83
N ARG A 545 -13.58 8.42 -8.37
CA ARG A 545 -15.00 8.65 -8.05
C ARG A 545 -15.55 7.67 -7.03
N GLY A 546 -14.69 6.78 -6.53
CA GLY A 546 -15.09 5.61 -5.76
C GLY A 546 -16.06 4.74 -6.58
N PHE A 547 -16.89 4.01 -5.86
CA PHE A 547 -17.91 3.16 -6.45
C PHE A 547 -18.86 3.94 -7.41
N PRO A 548 -19.20 3.40 -8.60
CA PRO A 548 -18.91 2.04 -9.09
C PRO A 548 -17.54 1.89 -9.75
N SER A 549 -16.80 2.97 -10.00
CA SER A 549 -15.49 2.87 -10.64
C SER A 549 -14.45 2.30 -9.69
N ARG A 550 -13.36 1.77 -10.25
CA ARG A 550 -12.17 1.43 -9.49
C ARG A 550 -11.01 2.25 -10.02
N LEU A 551 -10.21 2.81 -9.13
CA LEU A 551 -8.98 3.50 -9.48
C LEU A 551 -7.82 2.81 -8.76
N GLN A 552 -6.89 2.27 -9.53
CA GLN A 552 -5.75 1.53 -8.98
C GLN A 552 -4.67 2.48 -8.48
N ALA A 553 -4.37 3.58 -9.17
CA ALA A 553 -3.38 4.54 -8.69
C ALA A 553 -3.76 6.00 -8.99
N GLY A 554 -3.41 6.89 -8.07
CA GLY A 554 -3.52 8.33 -8.29
C GLY A 554 -2.35 8.81 -9.14
N ILE A 555 -1.15 8.75 -8.57
CA ILE A 555 0.10 9.20 -9.20
C ILE A 555 1.22 8.18 -9.04
N ALA A 556 1.97 7.96 -10.12
CA ALA A 556 3.23 7.21 -10.12
C ALA A 556 4.40 8.15 -10.44
N ILE A 557 5.39 8.20 -9.55
CA ILE A 557 6.55 9.09 -9.61
C ILE A 557 7.83 8.26 -9.74
N SER A 558 8.33 8.13 -10.95
CA SER A 558 9.66 7.60 -11.23
C SER A 558 10.65 8.70 -11.61
N SER A 559 10.17 9.92 -11.83
CA SER A 559 10.97 11.11 -12.13
C SER A 559 11.72 11.61 -10.90
N SER A 560 12.98 11.98 -11.09
CA SER A 560 13.75 12.66 -10.04
C SER A 560 13.36 14.14 -9.93
N ASP A 561 13.74 14.84 -8.87
CA ASP A 561 13.43 16.26 -8.69
C ASP A 561 11.93 16.54 -8.86
N SER A 562 11.11 15.81 -8.12
CA SER A 562 9.67 15.85 -8.30
C SER A 562 8.94 16.07 -6.99
N ALA A 563 7.84 16.81 -7.02
CA ALA A 563 7.10 17.14 -5.82
C ALA A 563 5.59 17.05 -5.99
N LEU A 564 4.92 16.53 -4.96
CA LEU A 564 3.48 16.66 -4.74
C LEU A 564 3.31 17.43 -3.43
N VAL A 565 2.82 18.66 -3.52
CA VAL A 565 2.76 19.59 -2.39
C VAL A 565 1.41 20.26 -2.24
N ASP A 566 0.99 20.49 -0.99
CA ASP A 566 -0.22 21.23 -0.65
C ASP A 566 -1.48 20.71 -1.38
N SER A 567 -1.47 19.42 -1.74
CA SER A 567 -2.41 18.77 -2.65
C SER A 567 -3.32 17.79 -1.93
N MET A 568 -4.35 17.31 -2.64
CA MET A 568 -5.26 16.29 -2.15
C MET A 568 -5.25 15.08 -3.07
N VAL A 569 -5.16 13.88 -2.48
CA VAL A 569 -5.36 12.61 -3.17
C VAL A 569 -6.53 11.90 -2.51
N SER A 570 -7.63 11.64 -3.22
CA SER A 570 -8.80 11.02 -2.59
C SER A 570 -9.52 9.99 -3.44
N GLN A 571 -10.25 9.09 -2.78
CA GLN A 571 -11.09 8.09 -3.44
C GLN A 571 -10.32 7.20 -4.45
N VAL A 572 -9.01 7.01 -4.25
CA VAL A 572 -8.21 6.05 -5.01
C VAL A 572 -8.38 4.70 -4.34
N ASN A 573 -9.39 3.95 -4.78
CA ASN A 573 -9.71 2.65 -4.23
C ASN A 573 -10.09 1.64 -5.30
N SER A 574 -9.79 0.37 -5.00
CA SER A 574 -10.12 -0.78 -5.83
C SER A 574 -11.04 -1.72 -5.05
N TRP A 575 -12.25 -1.24 -4.77
CA TRP A 575 -13.28 -1.98 -4.04
C TRP A 575 -13.65 -3.28 -4.77
N ARG A 576 -14.05 -4.31 -4.00
CA ARG A 576 -14.53 -5.58 -4.56
C ARG A 576 -15.92 -5.91 -4.05
N ALA A 577 -16.72 -6.52 -4.91
CA ALA A 577 -17.94 -7.15 -4.48
C ALA A 577 -17.60 -8.35 -3.59
N ILE A 578 -18.45 -8.62 -2.62
CA ILE A 578 -18.31 -9.78 -1.73
C ILE A 578 -19.42 -10.73 -2.12
N THR A 579 -19.06 -11.97 -2.45
CA THR A 579 -20.00 -13.04 -2.75
C THR A 579 -20.71 -13.43 -1.46
N PRO A 580 -22.00 -13.14 -1.32
CA PRO A 580 -22.72 -13.38 -0.08
C PRO A 580 -22.84 -14.87 0.29
N LEU A 581 -23.00 -15.77 -0.71
CA LEU A 581 -23.16 -17.23 -0.51
C LEU A 581 -21.96 -17.94 0.12
N THR A 582 -20.75 -17.47 -0.17
CA THR A 582 -19.48 -18.11 0.23
C THR A 582 -18.63 -17.23 1.13
N GLY A 583 -19.00 -15.95 1.29
CA GLY A 583 -18.11 -14.92 1.80
C GLY A 583 -16.92 -14.64 0.88
N ALA A 584 -16.85 -15.21 -0.32
CA ALA A 584 -15.67 -15.07 -1.19
C ALA A 584 -15.65 -13.69 -1.86
N ILE A 585 -14.50 -13.05 -1.85
CA ILE A 585 -14.26 -11.79 -2.56
C ILE A 585 -14.38 -12.05 -4.08
N ASP A 586 -15.04 -11.17 -4.82
CA ASP A 586 -15.07 -11.21 -6.29
C ASP A 586 -13.63 -11.12 -6.85
N LEU A 587 -13.20 -12.20 -7.52
CA LEU A 587 -11.85 -12.38 -8.06
C LEU A 587 -11.80 -12.14 -9.58
N GLY A 588 -12.41 -11.04 -10.06
CA GLY A 588 -12.27 -10.58 -11.46
C GLY A 588 -10.82 -10.50 -11.97
N VAL A 589 -10.59 -10.08 -13.22
CA VAL A 589 -9.25 -9.95 -13.87
C VAL A 589 -8.23 -9.19 -13.01
N PHE A 590 -8.72 -8.17 -12.30
CA PHE A 590 -7.95 -7.35 -11.37
C PHE A 590 -8.17 -7.74 -9.90
N GLY A 591 -9.04 -8.71 -9.64
CA GLY A 591 -9.47 -9.22 -8.34
C GLY A 591 -8.58 -10.34 -7.78
N SER A 592 -7.33 -10.49 -8.21
CA SER A 592 -6.39 -11.35 -7.49
C SER A 592 -6.41 -10.99 -5.99
N PRO A 593 -6.43 -11.96 -5.06
CA PRO A 593 -6.62 -11.69 -3.64
C PRO A 593 -5.64 -10.67 -3.04
N GLY A 594 -4.51 -10.38 -3.70
CA GLY A 594 -3.51 -9.37 -3.30
C GLY A 594 -3.56 -7.99 -3.99
N THR A 595 -4.43 -7.71 -4.96
CA THR A 595 -4.48 -6.41 -5.65
C THR A 595 -5.05 -5.30 -4.76
N VAL A 596 -4.26 -4.24 -4.50
CA VAL A 596 -4.67 -3.06 -3.73
C VAL A 596 -4.48 -1.79 -4.56
N ALA A 597 -5.12 -0.68 -4.14
CA ALA A 597 -4.83 0.62 -4.72
C ALA A 597 -3.49 1.18 -4.20
N PHE A 598 -2.84 1.98 -5.03
CA PHE A 598 -1.57 2.69 -4.79
C PHE A 598 -1.77 4.18 -5.11
N PRO A 599 -2.35 4.96 -4.19
CA PRO A 599 -2.62 6.39 -4.39
C PRO A 599 -1.37 7.16 -4.82
N ILE A 600 -0.24 6.88 -4.18
CA ILE A 600 1.07 7.42 -4.54
C ILE A 600 2.07 6.27 -4.63
N THR A 601 2.70 6.10 -5.80
CA THR A 601 3.83 5.17 -6.00
C THR A 601 5.09 5.95 -6.33
N ILE A 602 6.23 5.56 -5.76
CA ILE A 602 7.54 6.10 -6.09
C ILE A 602 8.43 4.94 -6.60
N GLY A 603 8.99 5.13 -7.80
CA GLY A 603 9.90 4.20 -8.48
C GLY A 603 11.36 4.49 -8.20
N ASP A 604 12.24 4.28 -9.20
CA ASP A 604 13.68 4.54 -9.16
C ASP A 604 14.04 6.06 -9.18
N ALA A 605 13.32 6.88 -8.42
CA ALA A 605 13.45 8.33 -8.36
C ALA A 605 14.42 8.81 -7.27
N SER A 606 15.00 10.00 -7.47
CA SER A 606 15.78 10.71 -6.45
C SER A 606 15.24 12.11 -6.18
N ARG A 607 15.40 12.61 -4.95
CA ARG A 607 14.90 13.93 -4.52
C ARG A 607 13.41 14.11 -4.81
N VAL A 608 12.59 13.25 -4.19
CA VAL A 608 11.13 13.32 -4.29
C VAL A 608 10.53 13.89 -3.01
N THR A 609 9.73 14.95 -3.15
CA THR A 609 9.05 15.63 -2.03
C THR A 609 7.54 15.38 -2.08
N VAL A 610 7.01 14.62 -1.11
CA VAL A 610 5.56 14.49 -0.85
C VAL A 610 5.28 15.23 0.46
N ARG A 611 4.85 16.50 0.36
CA ARG A 611 4.74 17.39 1.52
C ARG A 611 3.36 18.01 1.67
N ASN A 612 2.84 17.99 2.90
CA ASN A 612 1.62 18.69 3.27
C ASN A 612 0.44 18.35 2.37
N ASN A 613 0.20 17.07 2.11
CA ASN A 613 -0.96 16.61 1.34
C ASN A 613 -2.02 15.98 2.23
N LEU A 614 -3.27 16.02 1.80
CA LEU A 614 -4.36 15.21 2.36
C LEU A 614 -4.55 13.98 1.47
N ILE A 615 -4.31 12.79 2.01
CA ILE A 615 -4.58 11.53 1.34
C ILE A 615 -5.71 10.82 2.08
N GLU A 616 -6.89 10.79 1.49
CA GLU A 616 -8.08 10.29 2.17
C GLU A 616 -8.87 9.23 1.41
N ASN A 617 -9.51 8.32 2.15
CA ASN A 617 -10.44 7.32 1.62
C ASN A 617 -9.87 6.55 0.42
N SER A 618 -8.58 6.24 0.54
CA SER A 618 -7.78 5.60 -0.49
C SER A 618 -7.09 4.36 0.09
N PRO A 619 -7.89 3.37 0.58
CA PRO A 619 -7.37 2.15 1.18
C PRO A 619 -6.58 1.30 0.18
N GLY A 620 -5.47 0.75 0.66
CA GLY A 620 -4.55 -0.05 -0.14
C GLY A 620 -3.14 -0.02 0.45
N ILE A 621 -2.16 0.36 -0.36
CA ILE A 621 -0.88 0.90 0.12
C ILE A 621 -0.87 2.38 -0.21
N THR A 622 -1.13 3.25 0.77
CA THR A 622 -1.44 4.65 0.49
C THR A 622 -0.27 5.42 -0.12
N LEU A 623 0.95 5.17 0.36
CA LEU A 623 2.21 5.56 -0.28
C LEU A 623 3.14 4.35 -0.36
N TYR A 624 3.60 4.03 -1.57
CA TYR A 624 4.42 2.86 -1.86
C TYR A 624 5.73 3.23 -2.56
N VAL A 625 6.88 2.93 -1.94
CA VAL A 625 8.18 2.94 -2.63
C VAL A 625 8.50 1.52 -3.08
N GLU A 626 8.49 1.32 -4.39
CA GLU A 626 8.35 0.00 -4.98
C GLU A 626 9.62 -0.86 -4.97
N GLN A 627 9.40 -2.18 -5.00
CA GLN A 627 10.47 -3.19 -5.06
C GLN A 627 10.99 -3.51 -6.46
N PHE A 628 10.29 -3.04 -7.51
CA PHE A 628 10.56 -3.43 -8.90
C PHE A 628 11.46 -2.43 -9.61
N ARG A 629 12.26 -2.92 -10.56
CA ARG A 629 13.14 -2.10 -11.40
C ARG A 629 12.36 -1.44 -12.53
N LEU A 630 12.66 -0.18 -12.78
CA LEU A 630 12.55 0.42 -14.12
C LEU A 630 13.95 0.59 -14.75
N SER A 631 15.01 0.70 -13.95
CA SER A 631 16.41 0.78 -14.38
C SER A 631 17.37 -0.02 -13.47
N SER A 632 18.54 -0.41 -13.98
CA SER A 632 19.33 -1.54 -13.43
C SER A 632 20.26 -1.25 -12.26
N GLU A 633 20.36 -0.03 -11.71
CA GLU A 633 21.36 0.27 -10.66
C GLU A 633 20.92 1.26 -9.55
N LEU A 634 19.75 1.89 -9.65
CA LEU A 634 19.38 2.98 -8.75
C LEU A 634 18.54 2.48 -7.56
N THR A 635 18.93 2.89 -6.35
CA THR A 635 18.08 2.82 -5.15
C THR A 635 17.41 4.18 -4.99
N PRO A 636 16.08 4.24 -4.79
CA PRO A 636 15.39 5.51 -4.57
C PRO A 636 16.04 6.26 -3.41
N THR A 637 16.38 7.53 -3.61
CA THR A 637 17.17 8.28 -2.63
C THR A 637 16.68 9.70 -2.41
N ASP A 638 16.92 10.25 -1.22
CA ASP A 638 16.49 11.60 -0.87
C ASP A 638 14.98 11.77 -0.97
N LEU A 639 14.24 10.96 -0.20
CA LEU A 639 12.78 11.00 -0.18
C LEU A 639 12.28 11.77 1.04
N VAL A 640 11.40 12.73 0.81
CA VAL A 640 10.82 13.60 1.84
C VAL A 640 9.31 13.37 1.89
N ILE A 641 8.82 12.70 2.94
CA ILE A 641 7.41 12.40 3.16
C ILE A 641 7.00 13.12 4.45
N GLU A 642 6.60 14.38 4.33
CA GLU A 642 6.46 15.24 5.50
C GLU A 642 5.15 16.02 5.61
N GLY A 643 4.60 16.10 6.82
CA GLY A 643 3.44 16.95 7.11
C GLY A 643 2.15 16.49 6.43
N ASN A 644 2.07 15.26 5.92
CA ASN A 644 0.88 14.74 5.25
C ASN A 644 -0.15 14.19 6.25
N THR A 645 -1.43 14.18 5.86
CA THR A 645 -2.49 13.47 6.58
C THR A 645 -2.96 12.30 5.76
N PHE A 646 -2.79 11.08 6.28
CA PHE A 646 -3.34 9.84 5.76
C PHE A 646 -4.58 9.50 6.57
N HIS A 647 -5.75 9.50 5.95
CA HIS A 647 -7.01 9.24 6.64
C HIS A 647 -7.87 8.23 5.89
N ASN A 648 -8.30 7.17 6.55
CA ASN A 648 -9.38 6.32 6.02
C ASN A 648 -10.53 6.24 7.02
N ASP A 649 -11.74 6.43 6.49
CA ASP A 649 -12.96 6.30 7.26
C ASP A 649 -13.30 4.81 7.52
N ASP A 650 -13.90 4.54 8.67
CA ASP A 650 -14.28 3.18 9.07
C ASP A 650 -15.33 2.56 8.13
N SER A 651 -16.03 3.35 7.31
CA SER A 651 -16.92 2.84 6.27
C SER A 651 -16.19 2.04 5.19
N PHE A 652 -14.90 2.25 4.98
CA PHE A 652 -14.09 1.44 4.05
C PHE A 652 -13.57 0.15 4.68
N ARG A 653 -13.65 0.02 6.01
CA ARG A 653 -13.11 -1.12 6.74
C ARG A 653 -14.09 -2.29 6.73
N PRO A 654 -13.71 -3.47 6.22
CA PRO A 654 -14.60 -4.63 6.19
C PRO A 654 -14.98 -5.08 7.61
N GLY A 655 -16.29 -5.15 7.89
CA GLY A 655 -16.81 -5.62 9.17
C GLY A 655 -16.86 -4.57 10.30
N ALA A 656 -16.50 -3.31 10.03
CA ALA A 656 -16.80 -2.21 10.94
C ALA A 656 -18.32 -1.97 11.02
N GLY A 657 -18.82 -1.45 12.16
CA GLY A 657 -20.26 -1.20 12.34
C GLY A 657 -20.86 -0.20 11.33
N VAL A 658 -20.03 0.68 10.77
CA VAL A 658 -20.38 1.67 9.73
C VAL A 658 -19.89 1.27 8.33
N SER A 659 -19.42 0.03 8.15
CA SER A 659 -18.87 -0.46 6.87
C SER A 659 -19.86 -0.28 5.72
N ASN A 660 -19.39 0.17 4.56
CA ASN A 660 -20.19 0.41 3.36
C ASN A 660 -20.54 -0.86 2.58
N GLY A 661 -20.35 -2.04 3.19
CA GLY A 661 -20.68 -3.36 2.62
C GLY A 661 -19.73 -3.84 1.51
N ARG A 662 -18.64 -3.12 1.21
CA ARG A 662 -17.68 -3.47 0.16
C ARG A 662 -16.34 -3.89 0.77
N TYR A 663 -15.62 -4.77 0.08
CA TYR A 663 -14.28 -5.15 0.50
C TYR A 663 -13.26 -4.18 -0.09
N HIS A 664 -12.53 -3.48 0.77
CA HIS A 664 -11.39 -2.64 0.41
C HIS A 664 -10.14 -3.23 1.05
N GLY A 665 -9.30 -3.85 0.22
CA GLY A 665 -8.06 -4.46 0.68
C GLY A 665 -7.11 -3.41 1.25
N PHE A 666 -6.61 -3.60 2.47
CA PHE A 666 -5.65 -2.70 3.11
C PHE A 666 -4.35 -3.41 3.50
N ARG A 667 -3.21 -2.71 3.36
CA ARG A 667 -1.89 -3.20 3.76
C ARG A 667 -1.18 -2.23 4.71
N HIS A 668 -0.74 -1.08 4.21
CA HIS A 668 0.04 -0.09 4.96
C HIS A 668 -0.37 1.33 4.56
N ALA A 669 -0.20 2.32 5.45
CA ALA A 669 -0.27 3.72 5.02
C ALA A 669 0.99 4.10 4.24
N ILE A 670 2.17 3.74 4.75
CA ILE A 670 3.47 3.96 4.09
C ILE A 670 4.22 2.62 4.02
N GLU A 671 4.63 2.19 2.83
CA GLU A 671 5.47 1.01 2.62
C GLU A 671 6.73 1.40 1.83
N LEU A 672 7.89 1.23 2.45
CA LEU A 672 9.20 1.30 1.81
C LEU A 672 9.72 -0.12 1.62
N LYS A 673 9.92 -0.55 0.37
CA LYS A 673 10.67 -1.79 0.12
C LYS A 673 12.15 -1.57 -0.18
N ARG A 674 12.47 -0.34 -0.58
CA ARG A 674 13.79 0.18 -0.95
C ARG A 674 13.85 1.65 -0.57
N GLY A 675 15.04 2.16 -0.25
CA GLY A 675 15.21 3.59 -0.03
C GLY A 675 16.50 3.93 0.69
N GLN A 676 17.08 5.08 0.37
CA GLN A 676 18.23 5.63 1.09
C GLN A 676 18.05 7.13 1.35
N ARG A 677 18.33 7.59 2.58
CA ARG A 677 18.10 8.99 3.01
C ARG A 677 16.64 9.34 2.82
N VAL A 678 15.82 8.84 3.75
CA VAL A 678 14.37 9.01 3.71
C VAL A 678 13.90 9.65 5.00
N SER A 679 13.14 10.73 4.90
CA SER A 679 12.46 11.33 6.05
C SER A 679 10.96 11.09 5.97
N ILE A 680 10.40 10.49 7.01
CA ILE A 680 8.97 10.34 7.26
C ILE A 680 8.67 11.16 8.51
N ALA A 681 8.20 12.40 8.34
CA ALA A 681 8.07 13.29 9.48
C ALA A 681 6.82 14.15 9.55
N ASN A 682 6.39 14.47 10.77
CA ASN A 682 5.27 15.37 11.02
C ASN A 682 3.94 14.89 10.38
N ASN A 683 3.82 13.61 10.02
CA ASN A 683 2.62 13.07 9.39
C ASN A 683 1.56 12.69 10.44
N VAL A 684 0.30 12.73 10.02
CA VAL A 684 -0.82 12.12 10.75
C VAL A 684 -1.26 10.89 9.98
N ILE A 685 -1.22 9.72 10.61
CA ILE A 685 -1.70 8.46 10.05
C ILE A 685 -2.88 7.98 10.88
N ASP A 686 -4.05 7.91 10.25
CA ASP A 686 -5.33 7.73 10.92
C ASP A 686 -6.22 6.72 10.19
N GLY A 687 -6.61 5.65 10.87
CA GLY A 687 -7.48 4.62 10.29
C GLY A 687 -6.72 3.60 9.45
N VAL A 688 -5.80 2.86 10.09
CA VAL A 688 -5.10 1.72 9.48
C VAL A 688 -5.59 0.43 10.14
N TRP A 689 -6.04 -0.54 9.34
CA TRP A 689 -6.54 -1.81 9.88
C TRP A 689 -5.78 -3.03 9.38
N ALA A 690 -5.77 -4.07 10.21
CA ALA A 690 -5.25 -5.38 9.84
C ALA A 690 -6.18 -6.06 8.83
N ASP A 691 -5.65 -6.48 7.69
CA ASP A 691 -6.41 -7.14 6.63
C ASP A 691 -5.49 -8.03 5.78
N ILE A 692 -5.02 -7.58 4.61
CA ILE A 692 -4.16 -8.38 3.73
C ILE A 692 -2.82 -8.68 4.41
N VAL A 693 -2.27 -7.70 5.13
CA VAL A 693 -1.15 -7.91 6.04
C VAL A 693 -1.75 -8.21 7.41
N PRO A 694 -1.55 -9.42 7.97
CA PRO A 694 -2.21 -9.82 9.21
C PRO A 694 -1.92 -8.94 10.43
N LEU A 695 -0.75 -8.28 10.47
CA LEU A 695 -0.42 -7.32 11.55
C LEU A 695 -1.01 -5.92 11.31
N GLY A 696 -1.33 -5.55 10.06
CA GLY A 696 -1.76 -4.20 9.68
C GLY A 696 -0.88 -3.04 10.17
N PRO A 697 0.44 -3.02 9.88
CA PRO A 697 1.29 -1.91 10.32
C PRO A 697 0.91 -0.60 9.61
N ALA A 698 1.00 0.52 10.32
CA ALA A 698 0.88 1.84 9.73
C ALA A 698 2.04 2.16 8.77
N ILE A 699 3.27 1.87 9.20
CA ILE A 699 4.50 2.10 8.43
C ILE A 699 5.26 0.78 8.29
N GLY A 700 5.59 0.38 7.07
CA GLY A 700 6.43 -0.79 6.78
C GLY A 700 7.76 -0.38 6.15
N LEU A 701 8.87 -0.63 6.85
CA LEU A 701 10.24 -0.58 6.31
C LEU A 701 10.66 -2.01 5.99
N LEU A 702 10.32 -2.48 4.80
CA LEU A 702 10.35 -3.88 4.45
C LEU A 702 11.44 -4.16 3.42
N SER A 703 12.72 -4.23 3.83
CA SER A 703 13.86 -4.43 2.90
C SER A 703 13.63 -5.69 2.08
N ARG A 704 13.10 -5.52 0.86
CA ARG A 704 12.62 -6.63 0.03
C ARG A 704 12.79 -6.29 -1.44
N GLY A 705 13.53 -7.14 -2.15
CA GLY A 705 13.85 -6.99 -3.56
C GLY A 705 13.12 -8.02 -4.41
N GLY A 706 13.07 -7.82 -5.72
CA GLY A 706 12.91 -8.95 -6.64
C GLY A 706 14.24 -9.72 -6.76
N ALA A 707 14.21 -10.96 -7.24
CA ALA A 707 15.41 -11.79 -7.41
C ALA A 707 16.54 -11.14 -8.22
N ASP A 708 16.18 -10.18 -9.08
CA ASP A 708 17.10 -9.48 -9.96
C ASP A 708 17.54 -8.10 -9.45
N VAL A 709 17.25 -7.66 -8.21
CA VAL A 709 17.55 -6.29 -7.70
C VAL A 709 18.82 -6.27 -6.82
N PRO A 710 20.04 -6.07 -7.38
CA PRO A 710 21.27 -5.93 -6.61
C PRO A 710 21.19 -4.68 -5.73
N ASN A 711 21.91 -4.70 -4.61
CA ASN A 711 22.03 -3.57 -3.68
C ASN A 711 20.70 -3.08 -3.08
N ASN A 712 19.66 -3.91 -3.08
CA ASN A 712 18.38 -3.64 -2.43
C ASN A 712 18.62 -3.34 -0.95
N ARG A 713 18.28 -2.13 -0.49
CA ARG A 713 18.55 -1.72 0.88
C ARG A 713 17.52 -0.71 1.36
N ILE A 714 17.34 -0.68 2.67
CA ILE A 714 16.73 0.44 3.40
C ILE A 714 17.79 0.96 4.35
N GLN A 715 18.27 2.17 4.13
CA GLN A 715 19.27 2.77 5.00
C GLN A 715 19.08 4.27 5.16
N ASP A 716 19.57 4.84 6.25
CA ASP A 716 19.43 6.29 6.52
C ASP A 716 17.94 6.71 6.50
N VAL A 717 17.14 6.16 7.40
CA VAL A 717 15.70 6.48 7.49
C VAL A 717 15.37 7.14 8.82
N SER A 718 14.81 8.35 8.78
CA SER A 718 14.25 9.03 9.96
C SER A 718 12.72 8.97 9.95
N VAL A 719 12.14 8.38 10.99
CA VAL A 719 10.70 8.37 11.27
C VAL A 719 10.48 9.23 12.51
N ARG A 720 10.20 10.52 12.30
CA ARG A 720 10.20 11.52 13.37
C ARG A 720 8.90 12.30 13.49
N ASN A 721 8.47 12.61 14.71
CA ASN A 721 7.36 13.55 14.95
C ASN A 721 6.02 13.14 14.30
N ASN A 722 5.76 11.85 14.07
CA ASN A 722 4.50 11.41 13.49
C ASN A 722 3.47 11.11 14.58
N VAL A 723 2.19 11.23 14.23
CA VAL A 723 1.09 10.76 15.07
C VAL A 723 0.34 9.66 14.37
N LEU A 724 0.36 8.48 14.99
CA LEU A 724 -0.29 7.28 14.50
C LEU A 724 -1.46 6.99 15.43
N ARG A 725 -2.68 7.05 14.90
CA ARG A 725 -3.90 6.87 15.69
C ARG A 725 -4.94 6.01 14.99
N ARG A 726 -5.76 5.30 15.77
CA ARG A 726 -6.71 4.30 15.23
C ARG A 726 -5.99 3.40 14.22
N VAL A 727 -4.89 2.79 14.67
CA VAL A 727 -4.09 1.86 13.85
C VAL A 727 -4.07 0.48 14.49
N ALA A 728 -3.97 -0.57 13.69
CA ALA A 728 -3.87 -1.94 14.22
C ALA A 728 -2.53 -2.21 14.90
N THR A 729 -1.45 -1.73 14.27
CA THR A 729 -0.05 -1.89 14.67
C THR A 729 0.73 -0.65 14.19
N GLY A 730 1.82 -0.31 14.87
CA GLY A 730 2.68 0.84 14.56
C GLY A 730 3.60 0.61 13.35
N ILE A 731 4.88 0.36 13.61
CA ILE A 731 5.96 0.29 12.61
C ILE A 731 6.45 -1.15 12.47
N GLN A 732 6.61 -1.63 11.24
CA GLN A 732 7.22 -2.91 10.91
C GLN A 732 8.58 -2.71 10.22
N LEU A 733 9.60 -3.42 10.69
CA LEU A 733 10.95 -3.45 10.13
C LEU A 733 11.27 -4.87 9.66
N LEU A 734 11.67 -5.01 8.40
CA LEU A 734 12.32 -6.20 7.87
C LEU A 734 13.77 -5.82 7.51
N GLY A 735 14.69 -6.16 8.40
CA GLY A 735 16.11 -5.79 8.32
C GLY A 735 16.82 -6.41 7.11
N VAL A 736 16.42 -7.61 6.72
CA VAL A 736 16.86 -8.29 5.50
C VAL A 736 15.69 -9.09 4.95
N ASP A 737 15.59 -9.17 3.63
CA ASP A 737 14.62 -10.00 2.91
C ASP A 737 14.74 -11.46 3.38
N ASP A 738 13.60 -12.00 3.79
CA ASP A 738 13.43 -13.40 4.18
C ASP A 738 13.21 -14.31 2.96
N GLN A 739 13.20 -13.76 1.74
CA GLN A 739 13.18 -14.51 0.49
C GLN A 739 14.60 -14.88 0.03
N ILE A 740 14.84 -16.19 -0.09
CA ILE A 740 16.17 -16.77 -0.35
C ILE A 740 16.79 -16.37 -1.70
N ASP A 741 15.95 -16.07 -2.69
CA ASP A 741 16.33 -15.70 -4.05
C ASP A 741 16.27 -14.18 -4.29
N ALA A 742 15.87 -13.39 -3.30
CA ALA A 742 15.79 -11.93 -3.36
C ALA A 742 16.93 -11.29 -2.55
N PRO A 743 18.04 -10.89 -3.19
CA PRO A 743 19.15 -10.29 -2.47
C PRO A 743 18.73 -8.94 -1.87
N SER A 744 18.94 -8.77 -0.57
CA SER A 744 18.95 -7.46 0.07
C SER A 744 20.14 -7.32 1.02
N LEU A 745 20.58 -6.08 1.19
CA LEU A 745 21.57 -5.71 2.18
C LEU A 745 20.87 -5.46 3.52
N PRO A 746 21.58 -5.69 4.64
CA PRO A 746 21.07 -5.35 5.96
C PRO A 746 20.59 -3.90 6.04
N MET A 747 19.47 -3.70 6.70
CA MET A 747 18.97 -2.37 7.06
C MET A 747 19.95 -1.71 8.03
N ALA A 748 20.25 -0.44 7.81
CA ALA A 748 21.22 0.28 8.63
C ALA A 748 20.79 1.73 8.88
N ARG A 749 21.05 2.25 10.09
CA ARG A 749 20.85 3.65 10.48
C ARG A 749 19.39 4.07 10.32
N VAL A 750 18.54 3.54 11.20
CA VAL A 750 17.11 3.86 11.27
C VAL A 750 16.82 4.52 12.61
N ALA A 751 16.18 5.69 12.58
CA ALA A 751 15.78 6.41 13.77
C ALA A 751 14.25 6.54 13.84
N ILE A 752 13.65 6.07 14.92
CA ILE A 752 12.23 6.20 15.25
C ILE A 752 12.14 7.10 16.47
N GLU A 753 11.77 8.37 16.25
CA GLU A 753 11.99 9.41 17.25
C GLU A 753 10.77 10.31 17.44
N ASN A 754 10.43 10.62 18.69
CA ASN A 754 9.40 11.62 19.00
C ASN A 754 8.03 11.34 18.34
N ASN A 755 7.65 10.08 18.15
CA ASN A 755 6.35 9.71 17.60
C ASN A 755 5.34 9.44 18.72
N LEU A 756 4.09 9.84 18.48
CA LEU A 756 2.96 9.53 19.35
C LEU A 756 2.09 8.44 18.72
N PHE A 757 1.95 7.33 19.43
CA PHE A 757 1.06 6.23 19.10
C PHE A 757 -0.11 6.26 20.07
N GLU A 758 -1.30 6.63 19.58
CA GLU A 758 -2.50 6.73 20.41
C GLU A 758 -3.59 5.79 19.89
N SER A 759 -4.21 5.01 20.77
CA SER A 759 -5.25 4.05 20.38
C SER A 759 -4.78 3.07 19.28
N VAL A 760 -3.59 2.51 19.48
CA VAL A 760 -3.16 1.31 18.74
C VAL A 760 -3.99 0.15 19.28
N ASP A 761 -4.98 -0.30 18.53
CA ASP A 761 -5.94 -1.28 19.03
C ASP A 761 -6.29 -2.32 17.97
N TYR A 762 -5.60 -3.46 18.05
CA TYR A 762 -5.85 -4.57 17.12
C TYR A 762 -7.24 -5.20 17.30
N TYR A 763 -7.90 -5.05 18.45
CA TYR A 763 -9.26 -5.59 18.60
C TYR A 763 -10.26 -4.83 17.75
N THR A 764 -10.13 -3.50 17.73
CA THR A 764 -11.07 -2.62 17.03
C THR A 764 -10.61 -2.33 15.62
N MET A 765 -9.31 -2.29 15.34
CA MET A 765 -8.71 -1.97 14.04
C MET A 765 -8.34 -3.23 13.22
N ARG A 766 -9.23 -4.21 13.17
CA ARG A 766 -9.12 -5.35 12.26
C ARG A 766 -10.23 -5.31 11.21
N GLY A 767 -9.92 -5.70 9.99
CA GLY A 767 -10.91 -6.21 9.06
C GLY A 767 -11.43 -7.54 9.61
N ALA A 768 -12.73 -7.82 9.50
CA ALA A 768 -13.33 -9.07 9.97
C ALA A 768 -13.59 -10.00 8.77
N PRO A 769 -12.57 -10.69 8.25
CA PRO A 769 -12.63 -11.21 6.91
C PRO A 769 -13.22 -12.62 6.90
N SER A 770 -13.29 -13.33 8.02
CA SER A 770 -13.92 -14.66 8.06
C SER A 770 -15.45 -14.63 7.82
N GLN A 771 -16.07 -13.45 7.77
CA GLN A 771 -17.45 -13.28 7.30
C GLN A 771 -17.54 -12.70 5.88
N LEU A 772 -16.41 -12.30 5.28
CA LEU A 772 -16.31 -11.49 4.05
C LEU A 772 -15.10 -11.79 3.13
N GLY A 773 -14.34 -12.88 3.38
CA GLY A 773 -13.32 -13.47 2.50
C GLY A 773 -11.85 -13.05 2.63
N GLY A 774 -11.40 -12.29 3.64
CA GLY A 774 -9.97 -11.92 3.75
C GLY A 774 -9.08 -12.93 4.49
N PHE A 775 -7.77 -12.69 4.45
CA PHE A 775 -6.72 -13.69 4.71
C PHE A 775 -6.23 -13.80 6.17
N GLY A 776 -6.87 -13.12 7.12
CA GLY A 776 -6.46 -13.16 8.53
C GLY A 776 -7.11 -14.31 9.31
N PRO A 777 -6.37 -15.35 9.77
CA PRO A 777 -6.93 -16.32 10.70
C PRO A 777 -7.37 -15.65 12.02
N PRO A 778 -8.46 -16.10 12.66
CA PRO A 778 -9.10 -15.45 13.82
C PRO A 778 -8.27 -15.41 15.11
N ASN A 779 -7.04 -15.92 15.11
CA ASN A 779 -6.20 -16.13 16.29
C ASN A 779 -4.87 -15.33 16.26
N ASN A 780 -4.76 -14.29 15.43
CA ASN A 780 -3.50 -13.56 15.31
C ASN A 780 -3.18 -12.64 16.48
N PHE A 781 -1.88 -12.53 16.75
CA PHE A 781 -1.27 -11.53 17.61
C PHE A 781 -1.26 -10.16 16.91
N GLY A 782 -1.34 -9.06 17.67
CA GLY A 782 -1.36 -7.71 17.11
C GLY A 782 -1.30 -6.61 18.18
N GLY A 783 -1.04 -5.36 17.75
CA GLY A 783 -0.80 -4.22 18.64
C GLY A 783 0.68 -4.02 18.98
N GLN A 784 1.59 -4.41 18.07
CA GLN A 784 3.01 -4.08 18.20
C GLN A 784 3.24 -2.59 17.86
N ILE A 785 4.06 -1.88 18.65
CA ILE A 785 4.42 -0.49 18.32
C ILE A 785 5.59 -0.48 17.33
N VAL A 786 6.63 -1.27 17.60
CA VAL A 786 7.72 -1.55 16.68
C VAL A 786 7.92 -3.07 16.61
N TYR A 787 7.67 -3.65 15.45
CA TYR A 787 8.01 -5.03 15.13
C TYR A 787 9.24 -5.02 14.24
N SER A 788 10.25 -5.81 14.59
CA SER A 788 11.47 -5.97 13.82
C SER A 788 11.79 -7.45 13.59
N SER A 789 12.20 -7.78 12.37
CA SER A 789 12.65 -9.10 11.97
C SER A 789 13.82 -8.98 11.00
N GLY A 790 14.76 -9.90 11.04
CA GLY A 790 15.96 -9.88 10.20
C GLY A 790 17.09 -9.07 10.82
N THR A 791 18.29 -9.30 10.32
CA THR A 791 19.51 -8.62 10.76
C THR A 791 19.47 -7.13 10.39
N LEU A 792 19.81 -6.25 11.34
CA LEU A 792 19.87 -4.79 11.14
C LEU A 792 20.95 -4.14 12.00
N GLU A 793 21.30 -2.89 11.69
CA GLU A 793 22.30 -2.12 12.42
C GLU A 793 21.87 -0.68 12.70
N ASP A 794 22.33 -0.15 13.84
CA ASP A 794 22.15 1.23 14.26
C ASP A 794 20.67 1.67 14.26
N LEU A 795 19.82 0.87 14.94
CA LEU A 795 18.41 1.20 15.18
C LEU A 795 18.27 2.02 16.45
N THR A 796 17.79 3.25 16.32
CA THR A 796 17.48 4.13 17.46
C THR A 796 15.97 4.29 17.61
N ILE A 797 15.44 3.99 18.80
CA ILE A 797 14.05 4.19 19.19
C ILE A 797 14.04 5.06 20.44
N ARG A 798 13.75 6.36 20.29
CA ARG A 798 13.80 7.30 21.43
C ARG A 798 12.70 8.34 21.46
N HIS A 799 12.36 8.77 22.67
CA HIS A 799 11.33 9.80 22.89
C HIS A 799 9.98 9.46 22.25
N ASN A 800 9.62 8.19 22.08
CA ASN A 800 8.30 7.83 21.58
C ASN A 800 7.35 7.63 22.75
N THR A 801 6.08 7.98 22.56
CA THR A 801 5.02 7.66 23.51
C THR A 801 4.01 6.74 22.87
N ALA A 802 3.78 5.57 23.48
CA ALA A 802 2.67 4.69 23.13
C ALA A 802 1.67 4.65 24.29
N VAL A 803 0.41 4.98 24.00
CA VAL A 803 -0.69 4.98 24.95
C VAL A 803 -1.88 4.19 24.42
N ASP A 804 -2.62 3.59 25.35
CA ASP A 804 -3.81 2.81 25.03
C ASP A 804 -3.55 1.71 23.99
N ASN A 805 -2.37 1.09 24.06
CA ASN A 805 -1.98 -0.01 23.19
C ASN A 805 -2.71 -1.30 23.61
N ARG A 806 -3.54 -1.81 22.70
CA ARG A 806 -4.43 -2.94 22.92
C ARG A 806 -4.34 -3.92 21.76
N GLY A 807 -4.54 -5.19 22.08
CA GLY A 807 -4.50 -6.26 21.10
C GLY A 807 -4.35 -7.60 21.79
N ARG A 808 -4.04 -8.62 21.01
CA ARG A 808 -3.69 -9.95 21.52
C ARG A 808 -2.18 -10.09 21.48
N GLY A 809 -1.53 -10.07 22.63
CA GLY A 809 -0.07 -9.96 22.77
C GLY A 809 0.53 -8.67 22.20
N PRO A 810 -0.02 -7.48 22.52
CA PRO A 810 0.57 -6.22 22.08
C PRO A 810 1.89 -6.00 22.82
N THR A 811 2.88 -5.46 22.12
CA THR A 811 4.24 -5.25 22.67
C THR A 811 4.77 -3.93 22.16
N PHE A 812 5.60 -3.24 22.95
CA PHE A 812 6.25 -2.04 22.44
C PHE A 812 7.31 -2.39 21.39
N PHE A 813 8.25 -3.27 21.73
CA PHE A 813 9.33 -3.68 20.84
C PHE A 813 9.38 -5.19 20.74
N TRP A 814 9.03 -5.70 19.57
CA TRP A 814 9.19 -7.10 19.21
C TRP A 814 10.39 -7.24 18.30
N TYR A 815 11.40 -8.00 18.71
CA TYR A 815 12.51 -8.40 17.85
C TYR A 815 12.43 -9.90 17.57
N GLY A 816 12.02 -10.27 16.36
CA GLY A 816 11.64 -11.62 16.01
C GLY A 816 12.83 -12.51 15.69
N VAL A 817 13.60 -12.14 14.65
CA VAL A 817 14.61 -13.02 14.03
C VAL A 817 15.87 -12.26 13.64
N GLY A 818 17.03 -12.93 13.63
CA GLY A 818 18.33 -12.33 13.27
C GLY A 818 19.12 -11.74 14.44
N ARG A 819 20.32 -11.19 14.17
CA ARG A 819 21.13 -10.46 15.17
C ARG A 819 21.18 -8.97 14.81
N GLY A 820 21.22 -8.09 15.81
CA GLY A 820 21.28 -6.65 15.60
C GLY A 820 22.50 -6.03 16.27
N SER A 821 23.01 -4.92 15.73
CA SER A 821 24.11 -4.14 16.32
C SER A 821 23.69 -2.67 16.51
N GLY A 822 24.23 -1.99 17.51
CA GLY A 822 23.96 -0.57 17.78
C GLY A 822 22.49 -0.25 18.09
N VAL A 823 21.73 -1.19 18.69
CA VAL A 823 20.29 -1.00 18.94
C VAL A 823 20.05 -0.22 20.23
N GLN A 824 19.47 0.96 20.14
CA GLN A 824 19.16 1.82 21.28
C GLN A 824 17.66 2.02 21.44
N VAL A 825 17.13 1.67 22.60
CA VAL A 825 15.73 1.91 22.98
C VAL A 825 15.72 2.73 24.27
N THR A 826 15.60 4.05 24.13
CA THR A 826 15.83 4.98 25.25
C THR A 826 14.81 6.10 25.37
N ASP A 827 14.55 6.58 26.58
CA ASP A 827 13.74 7.77 26.84
C ASP A 827 12.31 7.69 26.26
N ASN A 828 11.71 6.50 26.18
CA ASN A 828 10.34 6.32 25.68
C ASN A 828 9.32 6.17 26.82
N ILE A 829 8.03 6.39 26.53
CA ILE A 829 6.89 5.99 27.38
C ILE A 829 6.17 4.80 26.73
N LEU A 830 6.20 3.65 27.40
CA LEU A 830 5.94 2.34 26.80
C LEU A 830 4.83 1.58 27.53
N THR A 831 3.86 1.01 26.82
CA THR A 831 2.93 0.02 27.40
C THR A 831 3.54 -1.39 27.40
N HIS A 832 3.34 -2.16 28.48
CA HIS A 832 3.78 -3.56 28.59
C HIS A 832 2.67 -4.46 29.16
N ASN A 833 2.31 -5.53 28.46
CA ASN A 833 1.47 -6.62 28.99
C ASN A 833 2.30 -7.89 29.19
N ASP A 834 2.04 -8.69 30.22
CA ASP A 834 2.84 -9.91 30.49
C ASP A 834 2.60 -10.97 29.40
N ASP A 835 1.36 -11.37 29.12
CA ASP A 835 0.97 -12.32 28.05
C ASP A 835 1.88 -13.55 27.95
N PHE A 836 2.03 -14.30 29.04
CA PHE A 836 3.01 -15.40 29.16
C PHE A 836 4.46 -14.95 28.96
N SER A 837 4.73 -13.72 29.35
CA SER A 837 6.00 -13.00 29.31
C SER A 837 6.54 -12.58 27.93
N TYR A 838 5.67 -12.35 26.95
CA TYR A 838 6.02 -11.81 25.63
C TYR A 838 6.15 -10.26 25.60
N GLY A 839 6.01 -9.60 26.74
CA GLY A 839 5.56 -8.21 26.89
C GLY A 839 6.41 -7.00 26.52
N GLY A 840 7.57 -7.11 25.87
CA GLY A 840 8.28 -5.89 25.45
C GLY A 840 9.77 -5.98 25.18
N LEU A 841 10.37 -7.15 25.36
CA LEU A 841 11.71 -7.48 24.90
C LEU A 841 11.75 -8.97 24.45
N PRO A 842 12.63 -9.33 23.51
CA PRO A 842 12.82 -10.73 23.11
C PRO A 842 13.25 -11.59 24.30
N ARG A 843 12.58 -12.74 24.51
CA ARG A 843 12.97 -13.76 25.50
C ARG A 843 13.61 -14.98 24.83
N PRO A 844 14.85 -15.39 25.18
CA PRO A 844 15.57 -16.48 24.52
C PRO A 844 14.91 -17.85 24.63
N ASP A 845 14.21 -18.14 25.74
CA ASP A 845 13.54 -19.43 25.98
C ASP A 845 12.28 -19.63 25.09
N LYS A 846 11.81 -18.55 24.46
CA LYS A 846 10.62 -18.48 23.62
C LYS A 846 10.90 -18.19 22.14
N LEU A 847 12.15 -17.88 21.79
CA LEU A 847 12.57 -17.66 20.41
C LEU A 847 13.01 -19.00 19.80
N SER A 848 12.28 -19.47 18.77
CA SER A 848 12.53 -20.76 18.11
C SER A 848 13.83 -20.84 17.30
N GLN A 849 14.64 -19.78 17.31
CA GLN A 849 15.80 -19.61 16.42
C GLN A 849 17.15 -19.90 17.06
N PHE A 850 17.21 -20.00 18.39
CA PHE A 850 18.44 -20.41 19.05
C PHE A 850 18.45 -21.94 19.13
N GLU A 851 19.47 -22.58 18.53
CA GLU A 851 19.70 -24.03 18.60
C GLU A 851 19.77 -24.54 20.06
N THR A 852 19.98 -23.63 21.02
CA THR A 852 19.87 -23.86 22.46
C THR A 852 18.86 -22.89 23.09
N LYS A 853 17.83 -23.43 23.75
CA LYS A 853 16.98 -22.64 24.65
C LYS A 853 17.83 -22.16 25.81
N ILE A 854 17.99 -20.85 25.97
CA ILE A 854 18.76 -20.28 27.07
C ILE A 854 17.77 -19.89 28.17
N GLU A 855 17.89 -20.53 29.33
CA GLU A 855 17.20 -20.09 30.55
C GLU A 855 17.86 -18.80 31.05
N GLY A 856 17.07 -17.75 31.34
CA GLY A 856 17.60 -16.47 31.78
C GLY A 856 16.56 -15.37 31.95
N THR A 857 17.02 -14.19 32.37
CA THR A 857 16.23 -12.97 32.50
C THR A 857 15.99 -12.29 31.14
N PRO A 858 15.00 -11.37 31.02
CA PRO A 858 14.86 -10.55 29.81
C PRO A 858 16.13 -9.77 29.44
N LYS A 859 16.93 -9.38 30.44
CA LYS A 859 18.23 -8.72 30.23
C LYS A 859 19.24 -9.65 29.58
N ASP A 860 19.36 -10.88 30.06
CA ASP A 860 20.26 -11.87 29.45
C ASP A 860 19.90 -12.10 27.97
N GLY A 861 18.60 -12.03 27.64
CA GLY A 861 18.14 -12.13 26.26
C GLY A 861 18.45 -10.93 25.38
N PHE A 862 18.23 -9.72 25.89
CA PHE A 862 18.66 -8.51 25.20
C PHE A 862 20.18 -8.52 24.95
N GLU A 863 20.95 -8.88 25.97
CA GLU A 863 22.40 -8.96 25.88
C GLU A 863 22.85 -10.03 24.87
N LEU A 864 22.23 -11.21 24.89
CA LEU A 864 22.53 -12.27 23.93
C LEU A 864 22.37 -11.82 22.47
N ILE A 865 21.32 -11.05 22.17
CA ILE A 865 20.98 -10.65 20.81
C ILE A 865 21.84 -9.46 20.35
N PHE A 866 22.13 -8.52 21.24
CA PHE A 866 22.68 -7.20 20.87
C PHE A 866 24.06 -6.88 21.44
N THR A 867 24.56 -7.62 22.46
CA THR A 867 25.81 -7.28 23.18
C THR A 867 26.76 -8.46 23.44
N GLN A 868 26.35 -9.72 23.26
CA GLN A 868 27.21 -10.89 23.48
C GLN A 868 27.91 -11.37 22.20
N THR A 869 29.07 -12.01 22.39
CA THR A 869 29.92 -12.54 21.33
C THR A 869 29.17 -13.46 20.35
N PRO A 870 29.43 -13.33 19.04
CA PRO A 870 30.51 -12.54 18.46
C PRO A 870 30.22 -11.02 18.38
N ASN A 871 29.11 -10.50 18.92
CA ASN A 871 28.68 -9.11 18.76
C ASN A 871 28.74 -8.22 20.03
N PRO A 872 29.92 -7.90 20.58
CA PRO A 872 29.99 -6.89 21.63
C PRO A 872 29.88 -5.48 21.04
N ASP A 873 28.67 -5.02 20.71
CA ASP A 873 28.43 -3.59 20.51
C ASP A 873 27.97 -2.96 21.84
N PRO A 874 28.87 -2.28 22.58
CA PRO A 874 28.53 -1.65 23.85
C PRO A 874 27.56 -0.46 23.69
N ARG A 875 27.28 -0.02 22.46
CA ARG A 875 26.33 1.06 22.18
C ARG A 875 24.88 0.56 22.22
N SER A 876 24.63 -0.74 22.10
CA SER A 876 23.29 -1.32 22.22
C SER A 876 22.77 -1.17 23.66
N SER A 877 21.60 -0.58 23.84
CA SER A 877 21.06 -0.29 25.17
C SER A 877 19.53 -0.26 25.21
N PHE A 878 18.97 -0.72 26.32
CA PHE A 878 17.58 -0.49 26.71
C PHE A 878 17.59 0.22 28.06
N ALA A 879 17.34 1.53 28.07
CA ALA A 879 17.56 2.35 29.25
C ALA A 879 16.63 3.57 29.30
N ARG A 880 16.45 4.16 30.49
CA ARG A 880 15.70 5.42 30.67
C ARG A 880 14.26 5.43 30.16
N ASN A 881 13.62 4.28 29.98
CA ASN A 881 12.23 4.20 29.56
C ASN A 881 11.28 4.28 30.78
N LEU A 882 10.12 4.92 30.60
CA LEU A 882 8.99 4.83 31.51
C LEU A 882 8.03 3.77 30.98
N VAL A 883 7.81 2.71 31.75
CA VAL A 883 6.92 1.60 31.38
C VAL A 883 5.60 1.75 32.13
N LEU A 884 4.51 1.76 31.37
CA LEU A 884 3.12 1.67 31.79
C LEU A 884 2.73 0.19 31.79
N PRO A 885 2.71 -0.47 32.96
CA PRO A 885 2.40 -1.87 32.99
C PRO A 885 0.89 -2.07 32.80
N GLY A 886 0.51 -3.13 32.10
CA GLY A 886 -0.85 -3.39 31.65
C GLY A 886 -1.42 -4.65 32.29
N VAL A 887 -1.85 -5.60 31.47
CA VAL A 887 -2.55 -6.83 31.90
C VAL A 887 -1.65 -8.06 31.78
N ARG A 888 -2.00 -9.14 32.46
CA ARG A 888 -1.31 -10.43 32.30
C ARG A 888 -1.84 -11.28 31.15
N ASP A 889 -3.08 -11.04 30.75
CA ASP A 889 -3.78 -11.76 29.70
C ASP A 889 -4.58 -10.76 28.86
N SER A 890 -4.06 -10.47 27.67
CA SER A 890 -4.66 -9.60 26.65
C SER A 890 -5.46 -10.42 25.62
N SER A 891 -6.01 -11.58 25.99
CA SER A 891 -6.96 -12.28 25.11
C SER A 891 -8.27 -11.52 24.91
N SER A 892 -8.61 -10.63 25.85
CA SER A 892 -9.86 -9.87 25.92
C SER A 892 -9.65 -8.40 26.28
N PRO A 893 -10.32 -7.44 25.60
CA PRO A 893 -10.23 -6.02 25.93
C PRO A 893 -10.77 -5.70 27.34
N LYS A 894 -11.62 -6.54 27.91
CA LYS A 894 -12.16 -6.34 29.27
C LYS A 894 -11.09 -6.45 30.37
N ALA A 895 -9.96 -7.12 30.09
CA ALA A 895 -8.91 -7.33 31.07
C ALA A 895 -8.28 -6.01 31.55
N TYR A 896 -8.30 -4.95 30.74
CA TYR A 896 -7.69 -3.66 31.06
C TYR A 896 -8.44 -2.87 32.15
N ASP A 897 -9.69 -3.24 32.41
CA ASP A 897 -10.56 -2.68 33.44
C ASP A 897 -10.82 -3.64 34.61
N ASP A 898 -10.21 -4.83 34.60
CA ASP A 898 -10.46 -5.87 35.60
C ASP A 898 -9.67 -5.60 36.89
N PRO A 899 -10.31 -5.36 38.05
CA PRO A 899 -9.61 -5.10 39.31
C PRO A 899 -9.20 -6.37 40.06
N GLU A 900 -9.53 -7.58 39.55
CA GLU A 900 -9.22 -8.83 40.22
C GLU A 900 -7.69 -9.02 40.42
N PRO A 901 -7.24 -9.33 41.66
CA PRO A 901 -5.85 -9.64 41.93
C PRO A 901 -5.32 -10.76 41.03
N GLY A 902 -4.14 -10.57 40.43
CA GLY A 902 -3.51 -11.54 39.54
C GLY A 902 -3.96 -11.48 38.08
N ARG A 903 -4.90 -10.59 37.71
CA ARG A 903 -5.21 -10.27 36.30
C ARG A 903 -4.34 -9.13 35.74
N ASN A 904 -3.91 -8.22 36.59
CA ASN A 904 -3.05 -7.10 36.24
C ASN A 904 -1.57 -7.46 36.32
N PHE A 905 -0.79 -6.97 35.36
CA PHE A 905 0.67 -6.93 35.45
C PHE A 905 1.02 -5.69 36.24
N THR A 906 1.39 -5.82 37.53
CA THR A 906 1.49 -4.70 38.46
C THR A 906 2.80 -3.91 38.30
N LYS A 907 2.93 -2.78 39.00
CA LYS A 907 4.21 -2.04 39.08
C LYS A 907 5.36 -2.93 39.59
N GLY A 908 5.14 -3.70 40.65
CA GLY A 908 6.17 -4.57 41.21
C GLY A 908 6.58 -5.70 40.25
N ASP A 909 5.63 -6.24 39.48
CA ASP A 909 5.95 -7.23 38.44
C ASP A 909 6.81 -6.62 37.32
N CYS A 910 6.51 -5.38 36.93
CA CYS A 910 7.30 -4.63 35.95
C CYS A 910 8.73 -4.36 36.43
N GLU A 911 8.90 -3.91 37.67
CA GLU A 911 10.22 -3.66 38.27
C GLU A 911 11.04 -4.96 38.34
N ALA A 912 10.41 -6.09 38.67
CA ALA A 912 11.05 -7.39 38.65
C ALA A 912 11.44 -7.84 37.22
N PHE A 913 10.58 -7.60 36.22
CA PHE A 913 10.84 -7.96 34.83
C PHE A 913 12.05 -7.20 34.25
N TYR A 914 12.15 -5.89 34.54
CA TYR A 914 13.21 -5.02 34.02
C TYR A 914 14.42 -4.88 34.96
N ALA A 915 14.51 -5.74 35.99
CA ALA A 915 15.63 -5.72 36.91
C ALA A 915 16.98 -5.83 36.18
N GLY A 916 17.91 -4.92 36.51
CA GLY A 916 19.24 -4.87 35.93
C GLY A 916 19.39 -4.02 34.67
N PHE A 917 18.30 -3.54 34.05
CA PHE A 917 18.37 -2.49 33.03
C PHE A 917 18.53 -1.11 33.67
N ASP A 918 19.19 -0.20 32.97
CA ASP A 918 19.53 1.12 33.51
C ASP A 918 18.33 2.09 33.48
N GLN A 919 17.98 2.65 34.63
CA GLN A 919 17.01 3.75 34.77
C GLN A 919 15.63 3.48 34.18
N ILE A 920 15.16 2.23 34.22
CA ILE A 920 13.78 1.88 33.87
C ILE A 920 12.85 2.24 35.04
N GLU A 921 11.80 3.00 34.75
CA GLU A 921 10.76 3.35 35.71
C GLU A 921 9.46 2.65 35.35
N CYS A 922 8.79 2.05 36.33
CA CYS A 922 7.47 1.44 36.15
C CYS A 922 6.39 2.29 36.84
N ALA A 923 5.36 2.68 36.08
CA ALA A 923 4.27 3.50 36.57
C ALA A 923 3.24 2.71 37.40
N GLY A 924 2.61 3.40 38.37
CA GLY A 924 1.49 2.90 39.18
C GLY A 924 1.63 3.15 40.67
N ALA A 925 0.51 3.12 41.39
CA ALA A 925 0.45 3.25 42.84
C ALA A 925 0.94 1.99 43.58
N GLY A 926 1.08 0.86 42.86
CA GLY A 926 1.64 -0.40 43.39
C GLY A 926 0.60 -1.29 44.09
N GLY A 927 -0.68 -0.96 44.00
CA GLY A 927 -1.77 -1.78 44.55
C GLY A 927 -2.08 -2.98 43.65
N VAL A 928 -2.37 -4.15 44.25
CA VAL A 928 -2.70 -5.39 43.51
C VAL A 928 -4.07 -5.36 42.81
N GLN A 929 -4.94 -4.40 43.14
CA GLN A 929 -6.26 -4.18 42.53
C GLN A 929 -6.28 -2.99 41.56
N GLU A 930 -5.15 -2.32 41.35
CA GLU A 930 -5.04 -1.19 40.44
C GLU A 930 -5.10 -1.67 38.98
N THR A 931 -6.12 -1.24 38.24
CA THR A 931 -6.30 -1.68 36.84
C THR A 931 -5.27 -1.05 35.89
N ALA A 932 -5.05 -1.66 34.73
CA ALA A 932 -4.23 -1.06 33.68
C ALA A 932 -4.74 0.34 33.27
N ASN A 933 -6.06 0.49 33.11
CA ASN A 933 -6.66 1.77 32.75
C ASN A 933 -6.57 2.84 33.84
N GLN A 934 -6.59 2.45 35.12
CA GLN A 934 -6.35 3.37 36.24
C GLN A 934 -4.91 3.89 36.26
N ARG A 935 -3.92 3.02 36.01
CA ARG A 935 -2.51 3.43 35.90
C ARG A 935 -2.24 4.35 34.73
N LEU A 936 -2.83 4.05 33.57
CA LEU A 936 -2.76 4.93 32.41
C LEU A 936 -3.34 6.30 32.74
N ALA A 937 -4.52 6.36 33.40
CA ALA A 937 -5.15 7.60 33.80
C ALA A 937 -4.37 8.38 34.87
N ALA A 938 -3.61 7.70 35.73
CA ALA A 938 -2.77 8.36 36.73
C ALA A 938 -1.57 9.09 36.08
N VAL A 939 -0.98 8.51 35.03
CA VAL A 939 0.12 9.12 34.29
C VAL A 939 -0.39 10.17 33.31
N PHE A 940 -1.52 9.89 32.64
CA PHE A 940 -2.19 10.78 31.70
C PHE A 940 -3.65 11.01 32.11
N PRO A 941 -3.91 11.97 33.03
CA PRO A 941 -5.27 12.29 33.48
C PRO A 941 -6.19 12.73 32.34
N ASN A 942 -5.63 13.37 31.32
CA ASN A 942 -6.31 13.69 30.08
C ASN A 942 -5.72 12.85 28.94
N ARG A 943 -6.47 11.83 28.49
CA ARG A 943 -6.02 10.92 27.42
C ARG A 943 -5.85 11.58 26.06
N SER A 944 -6.42 12.77 25.84
CA SER A 944 -6.23 13.57 24.63
C SER A 944 -5.10 14.62 24.73
N ALA A 945 -4.44 14.72 25.88
CA ALA A 945 -3.31 15.60 26.13
C ALA A 945 -2.15 14.82 26.75
N VAL A 946 -1.67 13.82 26.01
CA VAL A 946 -0.46 13.08 26.31
C VAL A 946 0.74 13.99 26.05
N ASP A 947 1.79 13.90 26.86
CA ASP A 947 3.06 14.64 26.68
C ASP A 947 4.22 13.87 27.33
N SER A 948 5.43 14.41 27.20
CA SER A 948 6.61 13.87 27.85
C SER A 948 6.51 13.91 29.38
N VAL A 949 7.07 12.90 30.04
CA VAL A 949 7.09 12.77 31.50
C VAL A 949 8.54 12.59 31.94
N ASN A 950 9.05 13.54 32.73
CA ASN A 950 10.43 13.54 33.24
C ASN A 950 11.49 13.37 32.13
N GLY A 951 11.27 14.02 30.98
CA GLY A 951 12.18 13.95 29.81
C GLY A 951 12.03 12.69 28.95
N ARG A 952 11.06 11.82 29.24
CA ARG A 952 10.77 10.60 28.47
C ARG A 952 9.48 10.75 27.67
N GLY A 953 9.39 10.04 26.56
CA GLY A 953 8.23 10.08 25.67
C GLY A 953 8.28 11.25 24.69
N ALA A 954 7.25 11.30 23.85
CA ALA A 954 7.08 12.31 22.82
C ALA A 954 6.79 13.67 23.44
N ASP A 955 7.49 14.69 22.95
CA ASP A 955 7.19 16.10 23.20
C ASP A 955 5.99 16.49 22.32
N VAL A 956 4.80 16.46 22.92
CA VAL A 956 3.56 16.70 22.17
C VAL A 956 3.39 18.18 21.85
N ALA A 957 3.98 19.09 22.62
CA ALA A 957 4.05 20.50 22.25
C ALA A 957 4.84 20.68 20.93
N SER A 958 5.96 19.98 20.75
CA SER A 958 6.70 19.96 19.49
C SER A 958 5.92 19.33 18.34
N LEU A 959 5.16 18.25 18.59
CA LEU A 959 4.26 17.64 17.61
C LEU A 959 3.15 18.60 17.17
N SER A 960 2.54 19.30 18.13
CA SER A 960 1.46 20.29 17.90
C SER A 960 1.96 21.65 17.38
N ALA A 961 3.26 21.94 17.48
CA ALA A 961 3.89 23.09 16.84
C ALA A 961 4.34 22.75 15.41
N ALA A 962 4.79 21.52 15.16
CA ALA A 962 5.14 21.02 13.83
C ALA A 962 3.91 20.72 12.96
N LYS A 963 2.76 20.43 13.59
CA LYS A 963 1.45 20.35 12.95
C LYS A 963 0.79 21.72 12.94
N ALA A 964 0.79 22.35 11.79
CA ALA A 964 -0.06 23.51 11.56
C ALA A 964 -1.55 23.05 11.52
N GLY A 965 -2.36 23.47 12.50
CA GLY A 965 -3.82 23.31 12.58
C GLY A 965 -4.53 24.41 13.41
N ILE A 966 -5.88 24.43 13.41
CA ILE A 966 -6.69 25.44 14.10
C ILE A 966 -6.94 25.01 15.54
N ARG A 967 -6.44 25.78 16.52
CA ARG A 967 -6.65 25.55 17.96
C ARG A 967 -7.97 26.16 18.45
N GLY A 968 -8.40 27.27 17.85
CA GLY A 968 -9.67 27.94 18.16
C GLY A 968 -10.04 28.96 17.09
N ALA A 969 -11.34 29.13 16.82
CA ALA A 969 -11.85 30.11 15.85
C ALA A 969 -13.20 30.66 16.34
N ASN A 970 -13.18 31.84 16.96
CA ASN A 970 -14.36 32.43 17.60
C ASN A 970 -14.74 33.75 16.93
N ALA A 971 -15.97 33.83 16.42
CA ALA A 971 -16.52 35.09 15.92
C ALA A 971 -16.96 35.98 17.10
N ILE A 972 -16.51 37.22 17.09
CA ILE A 972 -16.83 38.26 18.06
C ILE A 972 -17.60 39.34 17.33
N VAL A 973 -18.80 39.67 17.83
CA VAL A 973 -19.62 40.74 17.28
C VAL A 973 -19.85 41.79 18.36
N THR A 974 -19.46 43.03 18.10
CA THR A 974 -19.55 44.12 19.08
C THR A 974 -19.87 45.44 18.38
N GLY A 975 -20.99 46.07 18.73
CA GLY A 975 -21.33 47.43 18.27
C GLY A 975 -21.40 47.62 16.76
N GLY A 976 -21.81 46.60 15.99
CA GLY A 976 -21.89 46.64 14.52
C GLY A 976 -20.60 46.24 13.79
N ALA A 977 -19.52 45.94 14.51
CA ALA A 977 -18.31 45.34 13.96
C ALA A 977 -18.27 43.83 14.28
N ALA A 978 -17.80 43.02 13.33
CA ALA A 978 -17.53 41.61 13.56
C ALA A 978 -16.04 41.32 13.31
N SER A 979 -15.47 40.45 14.12
CA SER A 979 -14.10 39.98 13.96
C SER A 979 -14.01 38.51 14.29
N LEU A 980 -13.04 37.81 13.71
CA LEU A 980 -12.73 36.42 14.02
C LEU A 980 -11.42 36.33 14.81
N GLU A 981 -11.49 35.87 16.05
CA GLU A 981 -10.30 35.46 16.81
C GLU A 981 -9.90 34.05 16.39
N LEU A 982 -8.73 33.95 15.76
CA LEU A 982 -8.16 32.72 15.23
C LEU A 982 -6.88 32.38 16.00
N GLN A 983 -6.87 31.19 16.61
CA GLN A 983 -5.73 30.59 17.28
C GLN A 983 -5.25 29.37 16.49
N THR A 984 -3.97 29.32 16.13
CA THR A 984 -3.38 28.27 15.27
C THR A 984 -1.99 27.86 15.75
N GLY A 985 -1.32 26.95 15.04
CA GLY A 985 0.11 26.70 15.23
C GLY A 985 0.97 27.91 14.86
N ALA A 986 2.20 27.98 15.38
CA ALA A 986 3.14 29.06 15.07
C ALA A 986 3.56 29.03 13.59
N GLY A 987 3.50 30.19 12.91
CA GLY A 987 3.86 30.31 11.49
C GLY A 987 2.81 29.77 10.50
N GLU A 988 1.66 29.32 10.99
CA GLU A 988 0.60 28.75 10.15
C GLU A 988 -0.16 29.80 9.36
N SER A 989 -0.13 29.65 8.03
CA SER A 989 -0.90 30.48 7.11
C SER A 989 -2.32 29.94 7.00
N CYS A 990 -3.29 30.84 7.13
CA CYS A 990 -4.70 30.52 6.96
C CYS A 990 -5.39 31.59 6.13
N PHE A 991 -6.63 31.32 5.76
CA PHE A 991 -7.55 32.32 5.27
C PHE A 991 -8.96 32.06 5.79
N VAL A 992 -9.79 33.07 5.73
CA VAL A 992 -11.20 33.01 6.11
C VAL A 992 -12.04 33.30 4.89
N ASP A 993 -12.85 32.34 4.47
CA ASP A 993 -13.92 32.61 3.50
C ASP A 993 -15.18 32.98 4.26
N LEU A 994 -15.87 34.03 3.82
CA LEU A 994 -17.12 34.51 4.37
C LEU A 994 -18.20 34.47 3.29
N SER A 995 -19.36 33.87 3.58
CA SER A 995 -20.47 33.67 2.65
C SER A 995 -21.81 33.96 3.31
N GLU A 996 -22.83 34.29 2.50
CA GLU A 996 -24.22 34.38 2.96
C GLU A 996 -24.90 33.00 3.02
N THR A 997 -24.28 31.96 2.44
CA THR A 997 -24.82 30.61 2.38
C THR A 997 -23.82 29.60 2.95
N SER A 998 -24.31 28.48 3.47
CA SER A 998 -23.48 27.43 4.07
C SER A 998 -22.75 26.57 3.03
N ASP A 999 -23.09 26.67 1.75
CA ASP A 999 -22.45 25.95 0.64
C ASP A 999 -21.22 26.67 0.06
N PHE A 1000 -20.99 27.95 0.43
CA PHE A 1000 -19.89 28.79 -0.05
C PHE A 1000 -19.81 28.85 -1.59
N ALA A 1001 -20.95 28.77 -2.31
CA ALA A 1001 -20.98 28.91 -3.77
C ALA A 1001 -20.44 30.28 -4.23
N GLN A 1002 -20.67 31.31 -3.42
CA GLN A 1002 -20.03 32.63 -3.52
C GLN A 1002 -19.47 33.01 -2.15
N PHE A 1003 -18.24 33.52 -2.10
CA PHE A 1003 -17.62 33.92 -0.84
C PHE A 1003 -16.64 35.07 -1.07
N ARG A 1004 -16.38 35.83 0.01
CA ARG A 1004 -15.29 36.79 0.10
C ARG A 1004 -14.18 36.18 0.95
N ARG A 1005 -12.96 36.14 0.43
CA ARG A 1005 -11.77 35.69 1.17
C ARG A 1005 -11.11 36.84 1.91
N LEU A 1006 -10.69 36.56 3.13
CA LEU A 1006 -9.90 37.43 3.99
C LEU A 1006 -8.60 36.69 4.34
N ASP A 1007 -7.47 37.33 4.11
CA ASP A 1007 -6.17 36.76 4.49
C ASP A 1007 -6.03 36.71 6.01
N ALA A 1008 -5.50 35.59 6.51
CA ALA A 1008 -5.13 35.43 7.90
C ALA A 1008 -3.62 35.19 7.99
N PRO A 1009 -2.79 36.27 7.96
CA PRO A 1009 -1.33 36.14 7.96
C PRO A 1009 -0.84 35.33 9.17
N GLY A 1010 0.33 34.69 9.01
CA GLY A 1010 0.86 33.73 9.99
C GLY A 1010 1.02 34.29 11.41
N GLY A 1011 0.75 33.45 12.41
CA GLY A 1011 0.86 33.79 13.84
C GLY A 1011 0.09 32.81 14.71
N GLU A 1012 0.41 32.71 16.01
CA GLU A 1012 -0.26 31.74 16.91
C GLU A 1012 -1.67 32.20 17.35
N LEU A 1013 -1.88 33.51 17.47
CA LEU A 1013 -3.15 34.13 17.80
C LEU A 1013 -3.33 35.42 17.00
N ARG A 1014 -4.51 35.63 16.41
CA ARG A 1014 -4.82 36.81 15.59
C ARG A 1014 -6.31 37.12 15.56
N THR A 1015 -6.63 38.39 15.32
CA THR A 1015 -8.01 38.87 15.14
C THR A 1015 -8.18 39.39 13.72
N ILE A 1016 -9.14 38.84 12.98
CA ILE A 1016 -9.41 39.15 11.57
C ILE A 1016 -10.68 39.98 11.50
N ALA A 1017 -10.62 41.19 10.98
CA ALA A 1017 -11.81 42.03 10.80
C ALA A 1017 -12.72 41.45 9.70
N LEU A 1018 -14.02 41.35 9.98
CA LEU A 1018 -15.04 40.91 9.04
C LEU A 1018 -15.87 42.13 8.63
N ASP A 1019 -15.43 42.82 7.57
CA ASP A 1019 -16.02 44.10 7.16
C ASP A 1019 -17.23 43.94 6.23
N GLY A 1020 -18.00 45.00 5.97
CA GLY A 1020 -19.04 44.99 4.93
C GLY A 1020 -20.21 44.03 5.19
N LEU A 1021 -20.56 43.84 6.46
CA LEU A 1021 -21.69 43.01 6.88
C LEU A 1021 -22.93 43.86 7.13
N GLU A 1022 -24.11 43.31 6.82
CA GLU A 1022 -25.38 43.97 7.05
C GLU A 1022 -26.05 43.51 8.35
N SER A 1023 -26.63 44.45 9.11
CA SER A 1023 -27.39 44.15 10.34
C SER A 1023 -28.62 43.28 10.04
N GLY A 1024 -28.90 42.32 10.94
CA GLY A 1024 -29.99 41.37 10.81
C GLY A 1024 -29.72 40.20 9.85
N ARG A 1025 -28.51 40.10 9.28
CA ARG A 1025 -28.11 38.98 8.40
C ARG A 1025 -27.20 37.99 9.13
N THR A 1026 -27.36 36.71 8.76
CA THR A 1026 -26.45 35.63 9.15
C THR A 1026 -25.46 35.38 8.03
N TYR A 1027 -24.18 35.27 8.40
CA TYR A 1027 -23.08 34.92 7.52
C TYR A 1027 -22.43 33.62 8.00
N HIS A 1028 -22.07 32.75 7.06
CA HIS A 1028 -21.28 31.56 7.31
C HIS A 1028 -19.81 31.88 7.03
N TYR A 1029 -18.92 31.45 7.92
CA TYR A 1029 -17.48 31.53 7.70
C TYR A 1029 -16.83 30.16 7.72
N ARG A 1030 -15.76 30.00 6.97
CA ARG A 1030 -14.85 28.88 7.10
C ARG A 1030 -13.42 29.37 7.19
N VAL A 1031 -12.73 28.94 8.24
CA VAL A 1031 -11.29 29.13 8.41
C VAL A 1031 -10.60 27.94 7.79
N LYS A 1032 -9.66 28.19 6.88
CA LYS A 1032 -8.87 27.14 6.26
C LYS A 1032 -7.40 27.39 6.52
N CYS A 1033 -6.77 26.38 7.08
CA CYS A 1033 -5.34 26.33 7.31
C CYS A 1033 -4.75 25.04 6.70
N SER A 1034 -3.45 24.82 6.86
CA SER A 1034 -2.71 23.75 6.19
C SER A 1034 -3.27 22.34 6.38
N SER A 1035 -3.84 22.01 7.53
CA SER A 1035 -4.37 20.67 7.81
C SER A 1035 -5.82 20.62 8.27
N GLU A 1036 -6.47 21.77 8.43
CA GLU A 1036 -7.78 21.86 9.08
C GLU A 1036 -8.66 22.93 8.44
N THR A 1037 -9.95 22.62 8.29
CA THR A 1037 -11.00 23.59 7.98
C THR A 1037 -11.98 23.63 9.15
N ARG A 1038 -12.25 24.82 9.70
CA ARG A 1038 -13.32 25.02 10.68
C ARG A 1038 -14.41 25.90 10.12
N PHE A 1039 -15.65 25.45 10.27
CA PHE A 1039 -16.83 26.21 9.90
C PHE A 1039 -17.41 26.90 11.13
N GLY A 1040 -18.07 28.02 10.90
CA GLY A 1040 -18.91 28.68 11.87
C GLY A 1040 -19.91 29.59 11.19
N GLU A 1041 -20.76 30.20 12.00
CA GLU A 1041 -21.72 31.19 11.57
C GLU A 1041 -21.71 32.36 12.54
N LEU A 1042 -22.06 33.53 12.04
CA LEU A 1042 -22.24 34.72 12.85
C LEU A 1042 -23.49 35.46 12.35
N THR A 1043 -24.30 35.95 13.27
CA THR A 1043 -25.42 36.82 12.95
C THR A 1043 -25.07 38.23 13.41
N VAL A 1044 -25.19 39.20 12.51
CA VAL A 1044 -24.96 40.61 12.85
C VAL A 1044 -26.22 41.13 13.55
N PRO A 1045 -26.12 41.57 14.81
CA PRO A 1045 -27.27 42.00 15.60
C PRO A 1045 -27.96 43.27 15.06
#